data_AF-A0A9X3PFQ9-F1
#
_entry.id   AF-A0A9X3PFQ9-F1
#
_cell.length_a   1.000
_cell.length_b   1.000
_cell.length_c   1.000
_cell.angle_alpha   90.00
_cell.angle_beta   90.00
_cell.angle_gamma   90.00
#
_symmetry.space_group_name_H-M   'P 1'
#
loop_
_entity.id
_entity.type
_entity.pdbx_description
1 polymer ?
#
loop_
_entity_poly.entity_id
_entity_poly.type
_entity_poly.pdbx_seq_one_letter_code
_entity_poly.pdbx_strand_id
1 'polypeptide(L)'
;MALTPLPQGAARLTADFAAPTGPVLHGAAGSLYGVSEDGVPGDELLDALEITTLAVKPDGGAQHPGGDASSVVNVLRRNGDGLAFVYLQDLFAKWPYEDVGIDLYHEKLYEVVPPMLTDGNAGRLVWVPFNEPDWIWYSLKENAPAKYDRFLADWITTVQLLRGLAPGVPIAGPNEAYYHPEFLPHFLRRARDTGTLPEWMTWHELSPRSLAEFRGHYAAYRGLERSLGIAPRRVNIDEYGNNRDLSVPGQLVQWAAMFEEAKVHADMAFWTAAGGYSGAAPQPNLPNGAWWFLKAYSGMTGQTVRVDPPHPNTVDTLQGIASVDAERRSAQILAGGTVEDFTVAATGLEHEFWGEKVTATVHRIDWTGYEGTAGPPLPVAQFVSDPARLEIPIYGPDRMAAYWITITPGEAAVIGPPPWKGQWDAEAADITSGEITRHGHADDGNAFAASGEHDVCGLGLTDSAVVFQVDVPEAGEYDLAVFYSHMYGRGAEATEPQPAQQVLTVNGAERLLDYPSTMNWGHRSIAREAVILRAGANTVELSKSGAIGTARGEVALDKIELTERRPGRTSYDAAFARPRHGGLVFDLYAAEAGYHRIEGAESAILAGPQNQDAPVDLTRPVFLHAGVNRLRTEPITGPLLVGPATGPAPVEVDAAEVTRSGGSCLVVNDFADRGHVIGWNGRGATAAIEVDAAEGPHALLISYANDERTDGHEYNVDIVTRRCAITVNGKDAGTYPMRGTWTWNDFWTYPVIIDLLDGRNTIVFANPEGPTAEFERFRIAPLNP
;
A
#
# COMPACT_ATOMS: atom_id res chain seq x y z
N MET A 1 20.93 -23.47 14.38
CA MET A 1 22.30 -23.63 13.84
C MET A 1 23.01 -22.31 14.09
N ALA A 2 24.19 -22.28 14.72
CA ALA A 2 24.94 -21.02 14.86
C ALA A 2 25.50 -20.67 13.48
N LEU A 3 24.95 -19.63 12.83
CA LEU A 3 25.47 -19.11 11.58
C LEU A 3 26.87 -18.54 11.84
N THR A 4 27.82 -18.87 10.97
CA THR A 4 29.21 -18.43 11.05
C THR A 4 29.28 -16.91 10.87
N PRO A 5 29.96 -16.14 11.73
CA PRO A 5 30.06 -14.70 11.56
C PRO A 5 30.50 -14.31 10.15
N LEU A 6 29.94 -13.23 9.62
CA LEU A 6 30.28 -12.73 8.30
C LEU A 6 31.78 -12.39 8.19
N PRO A 7 32.38 -12.47 6.99
CA PRO A 7 33.78 -12.12 6.78
C PRO A 7 34.09 -10.70 7.27
N GLN A 8 35.32 -10.50 7.76
CA GLN A 8 35.81 -9.18 8.15
C GLN A 8 35.76 -8.23 6.95
N GLY A 9 34.91 -7.19 7.01
CA GLY A 9 34.69 -6.23 5.92
C GLY A 9 33.28 -6.19 5.33
N ALA A 10 32.36 -7.06 5.77
CA ALA A 10 30.94 -6.97 5.39
C ALA A 10 30.32 -5.62 5.83
N ALA A 11 29.31 -5.17 5.09
CA ALA A 11 28.59 -3.93 5.41
C ALA A 11 28.00 -4.00 6.83
N ARG A 12 28.00 -2.86 7.54
CA ARG A 12 27.57 -2.80 8.94
C ARG A 12 26.59 -1.67 9.16
N LEU A 13 25.42 -2.01 9.71
CA LEU A 13 24.43 -1.06 10.22
C LEU A 13 24.49 -1.10 11.75
N THR A 14 24.80 0.02 12.40
CA THR A 14 24.91 0.07 13.87
C THR A 14 23.71 0.81 14.46
N ALA A 15 22.95 0.15 15.34
CA ALA A 15 21.86 0.76 16.10
C ALA A 15 22.29 0.91 17.57
N ASP A 16 22.43 2.15 18.05
CA ASP A 16 22.91 2.45 19.40
C ASP A 16 21.75 2.77 20.34
N PHE A 17 21.29 1.75 21.06
CA PHE A 17 20.16 1.84 21.99
C PHE A 17 20.43 2.69 23.23
N ALA A 18 21.67 3.10 23.47
CA ALA A 18 22.02 4.07 24.51
C ALA A 18 21.89 5.54 24.04
N ALA A 19 21.61 5.77 22.75
CA ALA A 19 21.53 7.09 22.13
C ALA A 19 20.13 7.36 21.56
N PRO A 20 19.11 7.66 22.39
CA PRO A 20 17.77 7.98 21.92
C PRO A 20 17.77 9.30 21.12
N THR A 21 16.99 9.34 20.04
CA THR A 21 16.85 10.49 19.13
C THR A 21 15.47 11.16 19.22
N GLY A 22 14.64 10.72 20.19
CA GLY A 22 13.31 11.25 20.46
C GLY A 22 12.19 10.24 20.17
N PRO A 23 10.91 10.63 20.36
CA PRO A 23 9.78 9.77 20.04
C PRO A 23 9.77 9.34 18.58
N VAL A 24 9.28 8.14 18.31
CA VAL A 24 8.97 7.71 16.94
C VAL A 24 7.91 8.65 16.35
N LEU A 25 8.13 9.13 15.13
CA LEU A 25 7.25 10.09 14.46
C LEU A 25 6.28 9.44 13.47
N HIS A 26 6.70 8.36 12.79
CA HIS A 26 5.97 7.75 11.67
C HIS A 26 5.80 8.69 10.46
N GLY A 27 6.71 9.66 10.33
CA GLY A 27 6.56 10.76 9.39
C GLY A 27 6.50 10.34 7.93
N ALA A 28 7.11 9.21 7.55
CA ALA A 28 7.11 8.73 6.16
C ALA A 28 5.86 7.92 5.76
N ALA A 29 4.90 7.73 6.67
CA ALA A 29 3.73 6.89 6.43
C ALA A 29 2.60 7.61 5.67
N GLY A 30 2.73 8.90 5.37
CA GLY A 30 1.72 9.67 4.65
C GLY A 30 1.65 9.36 3.15
N SER A 31 0.64 9.89 2.45
CA SER A 31 0.43 9.65 1.01
C SER A 31 -0.45 10.73 0.36
N LEU A 32 -0.06 11.16 -0.85
CA LEU A 32 -0.88 11.97 -1.74
C LEU A 32 -1.89 11.05 -2.46
N TYR A 33 -3.19 11.38 -2.39
CA TYR A 33 -4.28 10.56 -2.94
C TYR A 33 -4.26 9.08 -2.52
N GLY A 34 -3.60 8.76 -1.40
CA GLY A 34 -3.52 7.40 -0.88
C GLY A 34 -4.89 6.81 -0.56
N VAL A 35 -5.85 7.67 -0.25
CA VAL A 35 -7.27 7.38 -0.06
C VAL A 35 -8.06 8.10 -1.16
N SER A 36 -8.88 7.38 -1.95
CA SER A 36 -9.77 8.02 -2.93
C SER A 36 -11.08 8.46 -2.27
N GLU A 37 -11.60 7.64 -1.37
CA GLU A 37 -12.82 7.90 -0.63
C GLU A 37 -12.94 6.95 0.56
N ASP A 38 -13.99 7.14 1.35
CA ASP A 38 -14.31 6.23 2.45
C ASP A 38 -14.44 4.75 1.99
N GLY A 39 -13.57 3.89 2.52
CA GLY A 39 -13.45 2.46 2.19
C GLY A 39 -12.51 2.13 1.03
N VAL A 40 -11.75 3.11 0.51
CA VAL A 40 -10.76 2.86 -0.55
C VAL A 40 -9.42 3.54 -0.24
N PRO A 41 -8.44 2.82 0.36
CA PRO A 41 -8.55 1.46 0.91
C PRO A 41 -9.48 1.35 2.12
N GLY A 42 -9.82 0.13 2.51
CA GLY A 42 -10.64 -0.15 3.70
C GLY A 42 -9.91 0.17 5.01
N ASP A 43 -10.67 0.41 6.08
CA ASP A 43 -10.15 0.76 7.40
C ASP A 43 -9.26 -0.35 8.01
N GLU A 44 -9.47 -1.61 7.63
CA GLU A 44 -8.63 -2.74 7.98
C GLU A 44 -7.18 -2.57 7.49
N LEU A 45 -6.98 -1.89 6.36
CA LEU A 45 -5.63 -1.56 5.88
C LEU A 45 -5.11 -0.25 6.48
N LEU A 46 -5.95 0.77 6.61
CA LEU A 46 -5.52 2.14 6.94
C LEU A 46 -5.16 2.34 8.40
N ASP A 47 -5.96 1.81 9.32
CA ASP A 47 -5.73 1.97 10.77
C ASP A 47 -4.36 1.44 11.23
N ALA A 48 -3.83 0.43 10.52
CA ALA A 48 -2.55 -0.20 10.82
C ALA A 48 -1.35 0.70 10.51
N LEU A 49 -1.56 1.81 9.80
CA LEU A 49 -0.50 2.65 9.27
C LEU A 49 -0.20 3.89 10.12
N GLU A 50 -0.95 4.16 11.20
CA GLU A 50 -0.74 5.34 12.07
C GLU A 50 -0.56 6.64 11.23
N ILE A 51 -1.48 6.86 10.30
CA ILE A 51 -1.36 7.87 9.25
C ILE A 51 -1.20 9.27 9.86
N THR A 52 -0.07 9.94 9.58
CA THR A 52 0.19 11.29 10.09
C THR A 52 -0.36 12.39 9.20
N THR A 53 -0.31 12.19 7.89
CA THR A 53 -0.65 13.18 6.88
C THR A 53 -1.22 12.49 5.64
N LEU A 54 -2.17 13.13 4.97
CA LEU A 54 -2.64 12.76 3.63
C LEU A 54 -2.78 14.03 2.80
N ALA A 55 -2.23 14.04 1.60
CA ALA A 55 -2.42 15.13 0.66
C ALA A 55 -3.58 14.81 -0.31
N VAL A 56 -4.44 15.80 -0.57
CA VAL A 56 -5.77 15.61 -1.20
C VAL A 56 -6.25 16.88 -1.91
N LYS A 57 -7.29 16.78 -2.75
CA LYS A 57 -7.99 17.95 -3.31
C LYS A 57 -8.98 18.58 -2.32
N PRO A 58 -9.35 19.86 -2.52
CA PRO A 58 -10.53 20.42 -1.89
C PRO A 58 -11.80 19.69 -2.34
N ASP A 59 -12.84 19.76 -1.52
CA ASP A 59 -14.15 19.18 -1.83
C ASP A 59 -14.67 19.69 -3.18
N GLY A 60 -15.02 18.77 -4.07
CA GLY A 60 -15.50 19.07 -5.42
C GLY A 60 -14.41 19.53 -6.39
N GLY A 61 -13.12 19.45 -6.01
CA GLY A 61 -12.00 19.69 -6.93
C GLY A 61 -12.07 18.80 -8.17
N ALA A 62 -11.63 19.34 -9.30
CA ALA A 62 -11.82 18.72 -10.61
C ALA A 62 -10.61 17.93 -11.13
N GLN A 63 -9.47 18.01 -10.44
CA GLN A 63 -8.21 17.41 -10.90
C GLN A 63 -8.31 15.89 -10.95
N HIS A 64 -8.92 15.27 -9.95
CA HIS A 64 -9.08 13.82 -9.88
C HIS A 64 -10.52 13.47 -9.48
N PRO A 65 -11.06 12.31 -9.89
CA PRO A 65 -12.44 11.93 -9.61
C PRO A 65 -12.72 11.64 -8.11
N GLY A 66 -11.70 11.26 -7.34
CA GLY A 66 -11.77 11.03 -5.90
C GLY A 66 -10.78 11.92 -5.14
N GLY A 67 -10.73 11.76 -3.81
CA GLY A 67 -9.79 12.46 -2.92
C GLY A 67 -10.36 13.73 -2.30
N ASP A 68 -11.67 13.86 -2.12
CA ASP A 68 -12.27 15.02 -1.45
C ASP A 68 -11.84 15.12 0.02
N ALA A 69 -11.38 16.30 0.43
CA ALA A 69 -10.86 16.56 1.76
C ALA A 69 -11.80 16.12 2.89
N SER A 70 -13.09 16.43 2.83
CA SER A 70 -14.06 16.03 3.87
C SER A 70 -14.22 14.52 3.97
N SER A 71 -14.21 13.80 2.83
CA SER A 71 -14.26 12.35 2.84
C SER A 71 -13.01 11.76 3.50
N VAL A 72 -11.83 12.31 3.19
CA VAL A 72 -10.57 11.84 3.76
C VAL A 72 -10.45 12.18 5.24
N VAL A 73 -10.96 13.34 5.69
CA VAL A 73 -11.00 13.67 7.12
C VAL A 73 -11.85 12.67 7.91
N ASN A 74 -12.98 12.20 7.35
CA ASN A 74 -13.77 11.15 8.01
C ASN A 74 -12.94 9.88 8.23
N VAL A 75 -12.18 9.45 7.22
CA VAL A 75 -11.26 8.30 7.32
C VAL A 75 -10.18 8.55 8.37
N LEU A 76 -9.51 9.71 8.34
CA LEU A 76 -8.48 10.07 9.31
C LEU A 76 -9.01 10.03 10.75
N ARG A 77 -10.23 10.54 11.00
CA ARG A 77 -10.81 10.51 12.36
C ARG A 77 -11.06 9.11 12.92
N ARG A 78 -11.34 8.13 12.06
CA ARG A 78 -11.54 6.74 12.50
C ARG A 78 -10.21 6.02 12.74
N ASN A 79 -9.20 6.36 11.95
CA ASN A 79 -7.94 5.65 11.90
C ASN A 79 -6.79 6.36 12.63
N GLY A 80 -7.00 7.55 13.20
CA GLY A 80 -5.98 8.23 14.01
C GLY A 80 -6.15 9.75 14.14
N ASP A 81 -5.00 10.41 14.29
CA ASP A 81 -4.92 11.86 14.52
C ASP A 81 -4.31 12.67 13.36
N GLY A 82 -4.17 12.06 12.18
CA GLY A 82 -3.55 12.68 11.03
C GLY A 82 -4.27 13.93 10.49
N LEU A 83 -3.57 14.64 9.60
CA LEU A 83 -4.02 15.89 8.97
C LEU A 83 -4.18 15.72 7.45
N ALA A 84 -5.19 16.38 6.89
CA ALA A 84 -5.38 16.50 5.44
C ALA A 84 -4.72 17.78 4.91
N PHE A 85 -3.70 17.61 4.07
CA PHE A 85 -3.04 18.68 3.31
C PHE A 85 -3.80 18.88 2.00
N VAL A 86 -4.53 19.98 1.91
CA VAL A 86 -5.48 20.22 0.82
C VAL A 86 -4.83 21.08 -0.25
N TYR A 87 -4.53 20.47 -1.38
CA TYR A 87 -3.92 21.07 -2.57
C TYR A 87 -4.97 21.92 -3.27
N LEU A 88 -5.01 23.21 -2.92
CA LEU A 88 -6.08 24.11 -3.36
C LEU A 88 -6.05 24.39 -4.87
N GLN A 89 -4.97 24.07 -5.60
CA GLN A 89 -4.97 24.17 -7.05
C GLN A 89 -5.66 23.00 -7.75
N ASP A 90 -5.94 21.89 -7.05
CA ASP A 90 -6.69 20.75 -7.60
C ASP A 90 -8.19 21.04 -7.83
N LEU A 91 -8.61 22.30 -7.63
CA LEU A 91 -9.87 22.86 -8.15
C LEU A 91 -9.93 22.84 -9.69
N PHE A 92 -8.76 22.87 -10.32
CA PHE A 92 -8.56 22.84 -11.76
C PHE A 92 -8.51 21.40 -12.26
N ALA A 93 -8.76 21.18 -13.55
CA ALA A 93 -8.99 19.84 -14.10
C ALA A 93 -7.82 19.31 -14.93
N LYS A 94 -6.75 20.09 -15.09
CA LYS A 94 -5.65 19.80 -16.01
C LYS A 94 -4.31 19.81 -15.29
N TRP A 95 -3.36 19.10 -15.89
CA TRP A 95 -1.95 19.25 -15.59
C TRP A 95 -1.16 19.73 -16.83
N PRO A 96 -0.38 20.83 -16.75
CA PRO A 96 -0.40 21.83 -15.69
C PRO A 96 -1.79 22.47 -15.47
N TYR A 97 -2.09 22.93 -14.26
CA TYR A 97 -3.36 23.61 -13.96
C TYR A 97 -3.56 24.82 -14.85
N GLU A 98 -4.83 25.11 -15.18
CA GLU A 98 -5.16 26.32 -15.93
C GLU A 98 -4.69 27.60 -15.20
N ASP A 99 -3.72 28.32 -15.77
CA ASP A 99 -3.31 29.64 -15.27
C ASP A 99 -4.38 30.68 -15.65
N VAL A 100 -5.39 30.77 -14.78
CA VAL A 100 -6.55 31.66 -14.93
C VAL A 100 -6.30 33.07 -14.38
N GLY A 101 -5.11 33.33 -13.82
CA GLY A 101 -4.79 34.54 -13.08
C GLY A 101 -5.27 34.52 -11.62
N ILE A 102 -4.58 35.30 -10.78
CA ILE A 102 -4.73 35.25 -9.31
C ILE A 102 -6.12 35.68 -8.82
N ASP A 103 -6.74 36.67 -9.48
CA ASP A 103 -8.06 37.19 -9.07
C ASP A 103 -9.16 36.12 -9.23
N LEU A 104 -9.19 35.42 -10.38
CA LEU A 104 -10.15 34.33 -10.60
C LEU A 104 -9.83 33.11 -9.75
N TYR A 105 -8.56 32.85 -9.44
CA TYR A 105 -8.20 31.83 -8.45
C TYR A 105 -8.77 32.17 -7.07
N HIS A 106 -8.64 33.42 -6.62
CA HIS A 106 -9.20 33.88 -5.35
C HIS A 106 -10.72 33.80 -5.31
N GLU A 107 -11.42 34.13 -6.40
CA GLU A 107 -12.88 33.93 -6.50
C GLU A 107 -13.26 32.46 -6.26
N LYS A 108 -12.53 31.51 -6.84
CA LYS A 108 -12.75 30.07 -6.60
C LYS A 108 -12.44 29.67 -5.15
N LEU A 109 -11.38 30.21 -4.54
CA LEU A 109 -11.08 29.97 -3.13
C LEU A 109 -12.19 30.48 -2.20
N TYR A 110 -12.79 31.63 -2.50
CA TYR A 110 -13.96 32.16 -1.78
C TYR A 110 -15.15 31.20 -1.81
N GLU A 111 -15.34 30.47 -2.91
CA GLU A 111 -16.44 29.53 -3.08
C GLU A 111 -16.19 28.20 -2.36
N VAL A 112 -14.97 27.66 -2.44
CA VAL A 112 -14.67 26.29 -1.99
C VAL A 112 -14.21 26.18 -0.54
N VAL A 113 -13.51 27.20 0.00
CA VAL A 113 -12.92 27.11 1.34
C VAL A 113 -13.99 27.14 2.45
N PRO A 114 -14.93 28.10 2.48
CA PRO A 114 -15.90 28.19 3.57
C PRO A 114 -16.78 26.92 3.75
N PRO A 115 -17.28 26.26 2.69
CA PRO A 115 -18.03 25.01 2.84
C PRO A 115 -17.26 23.88 3.55
N MET A 116 -15.93 23.85 3.42
CA MET A 116 -15.10 22.83 4.08
C MET A 116 -14.89 23.09 5.59
N LEU A 117 -15.26 24.27 6.11
CA LEU A 117 -15.10 24.62 7.53
C LEU A 117 -16.23 24.07 8.40
N THR A 118 -16.43 22.75 8.33
CA THR A 118 -17.45 22.02 9.09
C THR A 118 -16.89 21.54 10.44
N ASP A 119 -17.76 21.19 11.38
CA ASP A 119 -17.37 20.55 12.64
C ASP A 119 -16.65 19.21 12.39
N GLY A 120 -17.05 18.48 11.34
CA GLY A 120 -16.38 17.26 10.89
C GLY A 120 -14.91 17.50 10.54
N ASN A 121 -14.61 18.64 9.91
CA ASN A 121 -13.27 19.00 9.47
C ASN A 121 -12.43 19.76 10.51
N ALA A 122 -13.03 20.20 11.61
CA ALA A 122 -12.38 21.06 12.59
C ALA A 122 -11.06 20.47 13.11
N GLY A 123 -9.97 21.22 12.93
CA GLY A 123 -8.63 20.84 13.40
C GLY A 123 -7.92 19.77 12.57
N ARG A 124 -8.47 19.36 11.42
CA ARG A 124 -7.89 18.31 10.56
C ARG A 124 -7.39 18.80 9.21
N LEU A 125 -7.63 20.06 8.84
CA LEU A 125 -7.25 20.62 7.54
C LEU A 125 -5.95 21.44 7.61
N VAL A 126 -5.17 21.41 6.54
CA VAL A 126 -4.03 22.29 6.25
C VAL A 126 -4.14 22.75 4.80
N TRP A 127 -4.05 24.05 4.52
CA TRP A 127 -4.15 24.59 3.16
C TRP A 127 -2.80 24.59 2.47
N VAL A 128 -2.71 23.97 1.29
CA VAL A 128 -1.57 24.07 0.36
C VAL A 128 -2.01 24.97 -0.80
N PRO A 129 -1.67 26.28 -0.79
CA PRO A 129 -2.26 27.24 -1.73
C PRO A 129 -1.75 27.12 -3.16
N PHE A 130 -0.53 26.63 -3.35
CA PHE A 130 0.07 26.44 -4.67
C PHE A 130 0.80 25.11 -4.66
N ASN A 131 0.74 24.39 -5.78
CA ASN A 131 1.51 23.18 -6.02
C ASN A 131 2.52 23.43 -7.14
N GLU A 132 3.76 23.00 -6.95
CA GLU A 132 4.89 23.10 -7.89
C GLU A 132 5.03 24.46 -8.61
N PRO A 133 5.00 25.61 -7.90
CA PRO A 133 5.04 26.92 -8.54
C PRO A 133 6.32 27.12 -9.38
N ASP A 134 7.38 26.39 -9.06
CA ASP A 134 8.64 26.35 -9.79
C ASP A 134 8.55 25.67 -11.16
N TRP A 135 7.62 24.74 -11.35
CA TRP A 135 7.37 24.08 -12.64
C TRP A 135 6.23 24.68 -13.44
N ILE A 136 5.13 25.05 -12.79
CA ILE A 136 3.89 25.41 -13.49
C ILE A 136 3.71 26.94 -13.57
N TRP A 137 2.64 27.52 -13.00
CA TRP A 137 2.19 28.91 -13.18
C TRP A 137 3.29 29.98 -13.17
N TYR A 138 4.32 29.79 -12.34
CA TYR A 138 5.34 30.80 -12.11
C TYR A 138 6.70 30.45 -12.71
N SER A 139 6.94 29.17 -13.01
CA SER A 139 8.20 28.69 -13.60
C SER A 139 9.44 29.23 -12.85
N LEU A 140 9.41 29.19 -11.52
CA LEU A 140 10.46 29.73 -10.64
C LEU A 140 11.83 29.12 -10.92
N LYS A 141 11.90 27.87 -11.42
CA LYS A 141 13.13 27.18 -11.82
C LYS A 141 14.01 27.96 -12.82
N GLU A 142 13.45 28.93 -13.53
CA GLU A 142 14.22 29.81 -14.42
C GLU A 142 15.05 30.88 -13.68
N ASN A 143 14.90 31.00 -12.36
CA ASN A 143 15.65 31.93 -11.51
C ASN A 143 15.55 33.40 -11.95
N ALA A 144 14.42 33.78 -12.55
CA ALA A 144 14.18 35.14 -13.03
C ALA A 144 13.53 36.01 -11.93
N PRO A 145 14.11 37.16 -11.54
CA PRO A 145 13.57 38.00 -10.47
C PRO A 145 12.11 38.41 -10.66
N ALA A 146 11.69 38.70 -11.90
CA ALA A 146 10.30 39.06 -12.19
C ALA A 146 9.31 37.91 -11.93
N LYS A 147 9.73 36.65 -12.09
CA LYS A 147 8.90 35.47 -11.79
C LYS A 147 8.78 35.26 -10.28
N TYR A 148 9.88 35.45 -9.54
CA TYR A 148 9.87 35.47 -8.08
C TYR A 148 8.95 36.58 -7.56
N ASP A 149 9.05 37.79 -8.08
CA ASP A 149 8.22 38.92 -7.65
C ASP A 149 6.73 38.65 -7.90
N ARG A 150 6.37 38.04 -9.03
CA ARG A 150 4.98 37.61 -9.34
C ARG A 150 4.48 36.61 -8.29
N PHE A 151 5.18 35.50 -8.09
CA PHE A 151 4.75 34.47 -7.13
C PHE A 151 4.68 35.02 -5.70
N LEU A 152 5.68 35.80 -5.27
CA LEU A 152 5.69 36.36 -3.93
C LEU A 152 4.53 37.34 -3.70
N ALA A 153 4.11 38.11 -4.71
CA ALA A 153 2.93 38.95 -4.61
C ALA A 153 1.64 38.12 -4.45
N ASP A 154 1.49 37.08 -5.27
CA ASP A 154 0.32 36.20 -5.26
C ASP A 154 0.26 35.34 -3.99
N TRP A 155 1.41 34.87 -3.48
CA TRP A 155 1.50 34.19 -2.18
C TRP A 155 0.96 35.06 -1.06
N ILE A 156 1.40 36.33 -0.99
CA ILE A 156 0.99 37.25 0.08
C ILE A 156 -0.52 37.46 0.08
N THR A 157 -1.10 37.76 -1.09
CA THR A 157 -2.54 38.04 -1.20
C THR A 157 -3.37 36.78 -0.94
N THR A 158 -2.92 35.61 -1.40
CA THR A 158 -3.58 34.32 -1.15
C THR A 158 -3.55 33.92 0.32
N VAL A 159 -2.40 34.06 1.01
CA VAL A 159 -2.30 33.76 2.45
C VAL A 159 -3.18 34.70 3.27
N GLN A 160 -3.22 35.99 2.92
CA GLN A 160 -4.08 36.97 3.60
C GLN A 160 -5.57 36.64 3.39
N LEU A 161 -5.95 36.24 2.18
CA LEU A 161 -7.30 35.77 1.87
C LEU A 161 -7.67 34.54 2.70
N LEU A 162 -6.86 33.49 2.67
CA LEU A 162 -7.13 32.24 3.38
C LEU A 162 -7.23 32.44 4.89
N ARG A 163 -6.38 33.29 5.48
CA ARG A 163 -6.48 33.63 6.91
C ARG A 163 -7.75 34.42 7.25
N GLY A 164 -8.32 35.16 6.30
CA GLY A 164 -9.62 35.82 6.44
C GLY A 164 -10.79 34.84 6.32
N LEU A 165 -10.72 33.92 5.35
CA LEU A 165 -11.76 32.91 5.09
C LEU A 165 -11.83 31.81 6.15
N ALA A 166 -10.66 31.33 6.57
CA ALA A 166 -10.49 30.19 7.46
C ALA A 166 -9.55 30.51 8.63
N PRO A 167 -9.95 31.40 9.56
CA PRO A 167 -9.10 31.75 10.69
C PRO A 167 -8.71 30.52 11.52
N GLY A 168 -7.40 30.32 11.73
CA GLY A 168 -6.87 29.23 12.55
C GLY A 168 -6.59 27.93 11.80
N VAL A 169 -6.94 27.82 10.51
CA VAL A 169 -6.50 26.69 9.68
C VAL A 169 -5.04 26.94 9.23
N PRO A 170 -4.10 26.02 9.49
CA PRO A 170 -2.70 26.18 9.09
C PRO A 170 -2.51 26.23 7.58
N ILE A 171 -1.46 26.91 7.13
CA ILE A 171 -1.03 26.97 5.74
C ILE A 171 0.31 26.24 5.58
N ALA A 172 0.46 25.54 4.46
CA ALA A 172 1.65 24.84 3.97
C ALA A 172 2.18 25.51 2.68
N GLY A 173 3.49 25.53 2.46
CA GLY A 173 4.09 26.00 1.22
C GLY A 173 5.60 26.28 1.32
N PRO A 174 6.27 26.69 0.22
CA PRO A 174 5.68 27.08 -1.07
C PRO A 174 5.35 25.92 -2.03
N ASN A 175 5.61 24.66 -1.65
CA ASN A 175 5.29 23.46 -2.42
C ASN A 175 6.08 23.28 -3.72
N GLU A 176 7.37 23.59 -3.71
CA GLU A 176 8.22 23.43 -4.89
C GLU A 176 8.42 21.95 -5.25
N ALA A 177 8.46 21.61 -6.55
CA ALA A 177 8.63 20.23 -7.02
C ALA A 177 10.01 19.62 -6.69
N TYR A 178 10.93 20.44 -6.23
CA TYR A 178 12.22 20.03 -5.68
C TYR A 178 12.72 21.12 -4.72
N TYR A 179 13.69 20.77 -3.86
CA TYR A 179 14.35 21.75 -3.01
C TYR A 179 15.07 22.81 -3.84
N HIS A 180 14.62 24.07 -3.79
CA HIS A 180 15.13 25.14 -4.65
C HIS A 180 16.03 26.14 -3.87
N PRO A 181 17.37 25.99 -3.88
CA PRO A 181 18.25 26.81 -3.05
C PRO A 181 18.33 28.29 -3.48
N GLU A 182 18.07 28.61 -4.75
CA GLU A 182 18.06 29.98 -5.24
C GLU A 182 16.80 30.75 -4.80
N PHE A 183 15.63 30.14 -4.86
CA PHE A 183 14.36 30.82 -4.58
C PHE A 183 14.04 30.91 -3.07
N LEU A 184 14.26 29.83 -2.33
CA LEU A 184 13.82 29.71 -0.94
C LEU A 184 14.30 30.86 -0.01
N PRO A 185 15.53 31.41 -0.14
CA PRO A 185 15.95 32.58 0.63
C PRO A 185 15.13 33.85 0.35
N HIS A 186 14.63 34.02 -0.88
CA HIS A 186 13.75 35.14 -1.24
C HIS A 186 12.36 34.95 -0.64
N PHE A 187 11.81 33.73 -0.76
CA PHE A 187 10.54 33.36 -0.17
C PHE A 187 10.50 33.59 1.34
N LEU A 188 11.38 32.94 2.09
CA LEU A 188 11.38 33.00 3.55
C LEU A 188 11.54 34.43 4.07
N ARG A 189 12.41 35.23 3.43
CA ARG A 189 12.59 36.65 3.79
C ARG A 189 11.31 37.44 3.56
N ARG A 190 10.71 37.32 2.37
CA ARG A 190 9.50 38.08 2.04
C ARG A 190 8.31 37.65 2.88
N ALA A 191 8.13 36.35 3.08
CA ALA A 191 7.06 35.80 3.90
C ALA A 191 7.19 36.25 5.36
N ARG A 192 8.42 36.28 5.93
CA ARG A 192 8.68 36.85 7.25
C ARG A 192 8.29 38.33 7.32
N ASP A 193 8.78 39.13 6.38
CA ASP A 193 8.64 40.59 6.40
C ASP A 193 7.19 41.05 6.19
N THR A 194 6.37 40.20 5.56
CA THR A 194 4.95 40.48 5.28
C THR A 194 4.00 39.73 6.22
N GLY A 195 4.53 38.97 7.18
CA GLY A 195 3.74 38.19 8.12
C GLY A 195 3.00 37.01 7.48
N THR A 196 3.45 36.50 6.34
CA THR A 196 2.82 35.41 5.55
C THR A 196 3.66 34.12 5.54
N LEU A 197 4.52 33.92 6.54
CA LEU A 197 5.19 32.62 6.74
C LEU A 197 4.13 31.52 6.93
N PRO A 198 4.28 30.37 6.25
CA PRO A 198 3.41 29.23 6.48
C PRO A 198 3.73 28.57 7.82
N GLU A 199 2.75 27.88 8.39
CA GLU A 199 2.91 27.09 9.61
C GLU A 199 3.61 25.74 9.33
N TRP A 200 3.54 25.27 8.09
CA TRP A 200 4.25 24.12 7.54
C TRP A 200 5.09 24.54 6.34
N MET A 201 6.37 24.20 6.33
CA MET A 201 7.18 24.33 5.12
C MET A 201 7.08 23.05 4.31
N THR A 202 6.90 23.20 3.00
CA THR A 202 6.71 22.07 2.09
C THR A 202 7.48 22.25 0.78
N TRP A 203 7.99 21.13 0.27
CA TRP A 203 8.65 20.93 -1.03
C TRP A 203 8.68 19.42 -1.31
N HIS A 204 8.89 19.03 -2.55
CA HIS A 204 8.88 17.63 -2.96
C HIS A 204 10.30 17.03 -3.05
N GLU A 205 10.40 15.72 -2.86
CA GLU A 205 11.63 14.93 -3.03
C GLU A 205 11.33 13.70 -3.92
N LEU A 206 11.21 13.94 -5.22
CA LEU A 206 10.68 12.95 -6.18
C LEU A 206 11.78 12.10 -6.86
N SER A 207 13.04 12.56 -6.87
CA SER A 207 14.13 11.87 -7.56
C SER A 207 14.73 10.76 -6.70
N PRO A 208 15.18 9.62 -7.26
CA PRO A 208 16.02 8.68 -6.52
C PRO A 208 17.26 9.35 -5.89
N ARG A 209 17.75 10.46 -6.48
CA ARG A 209 18.89 11.23 -5.95
C ARG A 209 18.60 11.91 -4.61
N SER A 210 17.34 12.14 -4.27
CA SER A 210 16.97 12.68 -2.97
C SER A 210 17.43 11.79 -1.81
N LEU A 211 17.60 10.48 -2.02
CA LEU A 211 18.22 9.58 -1.03
C LEU A 211 19.66 9.98 -0.65
N ALA A 212 20.38 10.66 -1.55
CA ALA A 212 21.71 11.20 -1.30
C ALA A 212 21.68 12.69 -0.86
N GLU A 213 20.64 13.43 -1.21
CA GLU A 213 20.63 14.91 -1.16
C GLU A 213 19.77 15.48 -0.02
N PHE A 214 18.68 14.80 0.38
CA PHE A 214 17.68 15.31 1.32
C PHE A 214 18.29 15.80 2.64
N ARG A 215 19.23 15.05 3.24
CA ARG A 215 19.89 15.48 4.48
C ARG A 215 20.59 16.84 4.33
N GLY A 216 21.17 17.08 3.15
CA GLY A 216 21.75 18.36 2.77
C GLY A 216 20.69 19.45 2.59
N HIS A 217 19.60 19.14 1.88
CA HIS A 217 18.45 20.04 1.68
C HIS A 217 17.87 20.50 3.03
N TYR A 218 17.56 19.55 3.91
CA TYR A 218 17.04 19.81 5.25
C TYR A 218 17.99 20.68 6.08
N ALA A 219 19.29 20.35 6.11
CA ALA A 219 20.28 21.12 6.84
C ALA A 219 20.41 22.56 6.32
N ALA A 220 20.37 22.74 5.00
CA ALA A 220 20.40 24.04 4.34
C ALA A 220 19.15 24.88 4.70
N TYR A 221 17.95 24.29 4.62
CA TYR A 221 16.70 24.94 5.03
C TYR A 221 16.74 25.37 6.50
N ARG A 222 17.11 24.46 7.42
CA ARG A 222 17.27 24.81 8.85
C ARG A 222 18.31 25.91 9.07
N GLY A 223 19.33 25.99 8.20
CA GLY A 223 20.28 27.09 8.15
C GLY A 223 19.64 28.43 7.77
N LEU A 224 18.76 28.43 6.77
CA LEU A 224 18.01 29.62 6.36
C LEU A 224 17.12 30.14 7.50
N GLU A 225 16.40 29.26 8.19
CA GLU A 225 15.57 29.65 9.35
C GLU A 225 16.40 30.40 10.41
N ARG A 226 17.54 29.83 10.82
CA ARG A 226 18.44 30.46 11.78
C ARG A 226 18.97 31.81 11.28
N SER A 227 19.39 31.88 10.01
CA SER A 227 19.98 33.10 9.44
C SER A 227 18.97 34.25 9.33
N LEU A 228 17.69 33.92 9.13
CA LEU A 228 16.60 34.88 8.97
C LEU A 228 15.85 35.18 10.29
N GLY A 229 16.23 34.53 11.40
CA GLY A 229 15.57 34.67 12.69
C GLY A 229 14.15 34.09 12.72
N ILE A 230 13.90 33.05 11.91
CA ILE A 230 12.63 32.35 11.84
C ILE A 230 12.68 31.18 12.84
N ALA A 231 11.67 31.07 13.70
CA ALA A 231 11.54 29.91 14.58
C ALA A 231 11.28 28.65 13.74
N PRO A 232 11.85 27.48 14.12
CA PRO A 232 11.70 26.25 13.36
C PRO A 232 10.25 25.96 12.99
N ARG A 233 9.97 25.85 11.69
CA ARG A 233 8.67 25.42 11.18
C ARG A 233 8.61 23.90 11.11
N ARG A 234 7.39 23.38 11.16
CA ARG A 234 7.14 21.98 10.84
C ARG A 234 7.41 21.79 9.35
N VAL A 235 7.90 20.61 8.98
CA VAL A 235 8.21 20.27 7.59
C VAL A 235 7.33 19.08 7.21
N ASN A 236 6.66 19.21 6.05
CA ASN A 236 6.08 18.07 5.35
C ASN A 236 6.71 18.01 3.95
N ILE A 237 7.33 16.89 3.59
CA ILE A 237 7.70 16.58 2.21
C ILE A 237 6.45 15.94 1.59
N ASP A 238 5.48 16.77 1.24
CA ASP A 238 4.12 16.35 0.88
C ASP A 238 4.01 15.67 -0.49
N GLU A 239 5.14 15.51 -1.18
CA GLU A 239 5.34 14.44 -2.16
C GLU A 239 6.79 13.92 -2.09
N TYR A 240 6.96 12.61 -1.87
CA TYR A 240 8.26 11.95 -1.98
C TYR A 240 8.21 10.65 -2.78
N GLY A 241 9.36 10.29 -3.35
CA GLY A 241 9.52 9.03 -4.07
C GLY A 241 8.92 9.07 -5.48
N ASN A 242 9.12 7.96 -6.19
CA ASN A 242 8.81 7.82 -7.61
C ASN A 242 8.33 6.40 -7.94
N ASN A 243 7.96 6.17 -9.20
CA ASN A 243 7.45 4.88 -9.66
C ASN A 243 8.36 3.73 -9.26
N ARG A 244 9.69 3.88 -9.41
CA ARG A 244 10.66 2.85 -9.05
C ARG A 244 10.67 2.49 -7.56
N ASP A 245 10.44 3.44 -6.67
CA ASP A 245 10.69 3.22 -5.24
C ASP A 245 9.43 2.89 -4.42
N LEU A 246 8.27 3.47 -4.75
CA LEU A 246 7.12 3.53 -3.83
C LEU A 246 6.48 2.19 -3.46
N SER A 247 6.59 1.15 -4.28
CA SER A 247 6.09 -0.19 -3.93
C SER A 247 7.17 -1.09 -3.32
N VAL A 248 8.43 -0.64 -3.23
CA VAL A 248 9.59 -1.50 -2.95
C VAL A 248 10.07 -1.35 -1.50
N PRO A 249 9.85 -2.35 -0.62
CA PRO A 249 10.25 -2.26 0.80
C PRO A 249 11.70 -1.85 1.04
N GLY A 250 12.63 -2.39 0.25
CA GLY A 250 14.05 -2.07 0.35
C GLY A 250 14.41 -0.64 -0.08
N GLN A 251 13.56 0.04 -0.86
CA GLN A 251 13.70 1.46 -1.13
C GLN A 251 12.99 2.30 -0.07
N LEU A 252 11.77 1.92 0.32
CA LEU A 252 10.99 2.62 1.33
C LEU A 252 11.72 2.75 2.68
N VAL A 253 12.53 1.76 3.08
CA VAL A 253 13.36 1.87 4.30
C VAL A 253 14.40 3.00 4.23
N GLN A 254 14.92 3.30 3.04
CA GLN A 254 15.90 4.37 2.86
C GLN A 254 15.24 5.74 3.00
N TRP A 255 14.06 5.90 2.38
CA TRP A 255 13.22 7.09 2.51
C TRP A 255 12.77 7.32 3.95
N ALA A 256 12.19 6.30 4.58
CA ALA A 256 11.72 6.39 5.96
C ALA A 256 12.85 6.69 6.94
N ALA A 257 14.06 6.14 6.72
CA ALA A 257 15.20 6.39 7.60
C ALA A 257 15.62 7.85 7.64
N MET A 258 15.73 8.51 6.48
CA MET A 258 16.15 9.90 6.45
C MET A 258 15.07 10.86 6.98
N PHE A 259 13.79 10.56 6.77
CA PHE A 259 12.69 11.39 7.30
C PHE A 259 12.51 11.22 8.82
N GLU A 260 12.62 9.98 9.32
CA GLU A 260 12.55 9.69 10.75
C GLU A 260 13.75 10.29 11.51
N GLU A 261 14.95 10.28 10.91
CA GLU A 261 16.14 10.97 11.43
C GLU A 261 15.93 12.49 11.51
N ALA A 262 15.37 13.09 10.47
CA ALA A 262 15.12 14.54 10.41
C ALA A 262 13.90 14.99 11.24
N LYS A 263 13.05 14.04 11.67
CA LYS A 263 11.76 14.25 12.33
C LYS A 263 10.84 15.14 11.50
N VAL A 264 10.67 14.76 10.24
CA VAL A 264 9.77 15.43 9.28
C VAL A 264 8.61 14.51 8.90
N HIS A 265 7.47 15.11 8.54
CA HIS A 265 6.40 14.38 7.86
C HIS A 265 6.71 14.32 6.37
N ALA A 266 6.19 13.30 5.70
CA ALA A 266 6.34 13.11 4.28
C ALA A 266 5.17 12.27 3.73
N ASP A 267 4.67 12.65 2.56
CA ASP A 267 3.59 11.96 1.88
C ASP A 267 4.13 11.28 0.62
N MET A 268 3.94 9.96 0.48
CA MET A 268 4.31 9.24 -0.74
C MET A 268 3.60 9.86 -1.95
N ALA A 269 4.35 10.12 -3.02
CA ALA A 269 3.83 10.76 -4.23
C ALA A 269 2.76 9.92 -4.94
N PHE A 270 1.97 10.59 -5.78
CA PHE A 270 0.85 10.00 -6.51
C PHE A 270 1.14 9.89 -8.02
N TRP A 271 1.64 8.73 -8.44
CA TRP A 271 2.00 8.46 -9.85
C TRP A 271 1.05 7.51 -10.58
N THR A 272 0.05 6.95 -9.87
CA THR A 272 -0.73 5.80 -10.35
C THR A 272 -2.24 6.07 -10.28
N ALA A 273 -2.99 5.28 -9.50
CA ALA A 273 -4.43 5.43 -9.29
C ALA A 273 -4.74 5.73 -7.82
N ALA A 274 -5.64 6.68 -7.58
CA ALA A 274 -6.04 7.07 -6.23
C ALA A 274 -6.60 5.87 -5.44
N GLY A 275 -6.47 5.92 -4.12
CA GLY A 275 -7.01 4.86 -3.25
C GLY A 275 -6.22 3.56 -3.24
N GLY A 276 -5.00 3.56 -3.80
CA GLY A 276 -4.06 2.43 -3.73
C GLY A 276 -2.95 2.64 -2.71
N TYR A 277 -3.02 3.69 -1.88
CA TYR A 277 -1.98 4.09 -0.93
C TYR A 277 -0.59 4.16 -1.58
N SER A 278 -0.48 4.91 -2.70
CA SER A 278 0.74 5.01 -3.51
C SER A 278 1.35 3.67 -3.95
N GLY A 279 0.50 2.65 -4.16
CA GLY A 279 0.92 1.33 -4.61
C GLY A 279 1.23 0.36 -3.47
N ALA A 280 0.74 0.59 -2.24
CA ALA A 280 0.79 -0.36 -1.13
C ALA A 280 -0.47 -1.22 -0.98
N ALA A 281 -1.62 -0.75 -1.49
CA ALA A 281 -2.92 -1.44 -1.42
C ALA A 281 -3.41 -1.81 -2.84
N PRO A 282 -3.02 -2.99 -3.38
CA PRO A 282 -3.50 -3.50 -4.66
C PRO A 282 -5.01 -3.44 -4.84
N GLN A 283 -5.77 -3.83 -3.81
CA GLN A 283 -7.22 -3.81 -3.77
C GLN A 283 -7.67 -3.26 -2.41
N PRO A 284 -8.94 -2.85 -2.22
CA PRO A 284 -9.39 -2.19 -0.99
C PRO A 284 -9.04 -2.92 0.31
N ASN A 285 -8.98 -4.25 0.29
CA ASN A 285 -8.75 -5.13 1.44
C ASN A 285 -7.45 -5.98 1.37
N LEU A 286 -6.69 -5.86 0.28
CA LEU A 286 -5.50 -6.69 0.03
C LEU A 286 -4.20 -5.88 0.15
N PRO A 287 -3.24 -6.32 1.00
CA PRO A 287 -1.94 -5.67 1.13
C PRO A 287 -0.91 -6.26 0.15
N ASN A 288 0.14 -5.50 -0.13
CA ASN A 288 1.38 -6.00 -0.74
C ASN A 288 2.59 -5.81 0.20
N GLY A 289 3.80 -6.09 -0.31
CA GLY A 289 5.05 -5.91 0.43
C GLY A 289 5.26 -4.51 1.02
N ALA A 290 4.93 -3.44 0.27
CA ALA A 290 5.04 -2.06 0.75
C ALA A 290 4.10 -1.79 1.94
N TRP A 291 2.86 -2.31 1.90
CA TRP A 291 1.96 -2.17 3.04
C TRP A 291 2.50 -2.86 4.30
N TRP A 292 3.11 -4.05 4.17
CA TRP A 292 3.73 -4.73 5.32
C TRP A 292 4.95 -3.98 5.86
N PHE A 293 5.72 -3.32 4.99
CA PHE A 293 6.78 -2.40 5.41
C PHE A 293 6.21 -1.23 6.22
N LEU A 294 5.20 -0.54 5.68
CA LEU A 294 4.56 0.59 6.35
C LEU A 294 3.95 0.16 7.69
N LYS A 295 3.26 -0.99 7.74
CA LYS A 295 2.75 -1.57 8.99
C LYS A 295 3.86 -1.82 10.01
N ALA A 296 4.99 -2.40 9.60
CA ALA A 296 6.12 -2.65 10.50
C ALA A 296 6.73 -1.34 11.02
N TYR A 297 6.84 -0.31 10.17
CA TYR A 297 7.30 1.02 10.54
C TYR A 297 6.33 1.70 11.52
N SER A 298 5.03 1.69 11.24
CA SER A 298 3.99 2.21 12.14
C SER A 298 3.88 1.43 13.45
N GLY A 299 4.26 0.14 13.44
CA GLY A 299 4.39 -0.68 14.66
C GLY A 299 5.58 -0.31 15.56
N MET A 300 6.53 0.51 15.08
CA MET A 300 7.64 1.00 15.90
C MET A 300 7.12 1.99 16.94
N THR A 301 7.40 1.72 18.21
CA THR A 301 6.90 2.50 19.35
C THR A 301 8.04 2.92 20.28
N GLY A 302 7.75 3.81 21.23
CA GLY A 302 8.72 4.34 22.19
C GLY A 302 9.60 5.44 21.60
N GLN A 303 10.92 5.25 21.68
CA GLN A 303 11.91 6.22 21.18
C GLN A 303 12.68 5.63 20.01
N THR A 304 12.90 6.41 18.95
CA THR A 304 13.94 6.06 17.98
C THR A 304 15.32 6.21 18.61
N VAL A 305 16.28 5.46 18.09
CA VAL A 305 17.67 5.52 18.53
C VAL A 305 18.58 5.87 17.36
N ARG A 306 19.82 6.27 17.65
CA ARG A 306 20.79 6.58 16.60
C ARG A 306 21.12 5.34 15.79
N VAL A 307 21.03 5.45 14.47
CA VAL A 307 21.44 4.41 13.51
C VAL A 307 22.52 4.97 12.59
N ASP A 308 23.64 4.27 12.50
CA ASP A 308 24.75 4.59 11.61
C ASP A 308 24.82 3.56 10.46
N PRO A 309 24.35 3.91 9.24
CA PRO A 309 24.52 3.11 8.03
C PRO A 309 25.94 3.25 7.46
N PRO A 310 26.40 2.32 6.60
CA PRO A 310 27.73 2.39 6.00
C PRO A 310 27.89 3.62 5.09
N HIS A 311 26.83 3.99 4.36
CA HIS A 311 26.83 5.10 3.39
C HIS A 311 25.52 5.91 3.48
N PRO A 312 25.33 6.83 4.44
CA PRO A 312 24.04 7.51 4.64
C PRO A 312 23.56 8.32 3.43
N ASN A 313 24.47 8.98 2.70
CA ASN A 313 24.14 9.89 1.58
C ASN A 313 24.47 9.24 0.23
N THR A 314 23.96 8.04 0.00
CA THR A 314 24.19 7.29 -1.23
C THR A 314 22.91 6.57 -1.61
N VAL A 315 22.53 6.68 -2.88
CA VAL A 315 21.36 6.00 -3.45
C VAL A 315 21.60 4.49 -3.44
N ASP A 316 20.57 3.70 -3.15
CA ASP A 316 20.59 2.23 -3.17
C ASP A 316 21.66 1.61 -2.28
N THR A 317 21.65 1.98 -1.01
CA THR A 317 22.59 1.43 -0.02
C THR A 317 21.86 1.01 1.24
N LEU A 318 22.55 0.23 2.09
CA LEU A 318 21.99 -0.24 3.35
C LEU A 318 21.63 0.94 4.25
N GLN A 319 20.33 1.11 4.52
CA GLN A 319 19.80 2.06 5.49
C GLN A 319 19.00 1.31 6.57
N GLY A 320 18.62 2.02 7.62
CA GLY A 320 17.72 1.47 8.61
C GLY A 320 17.22 2.44 9.67
N ILE A 321 16.24 1.97 10.43
CA ILE A 321 15.56 2.67 11.53
C ILE A 321 15.56 1.73 12.72
N ALA A 322 15.75 2.24 13.93
CA ALA A 322 15.64 1.45 15.15
C ALA A 322 14.84 2.21 16.21
N SER A 323 14.02 1.49 16.98
CA SER A 323 13.31 2.03 18.14
C SER A 323 13.35 1.07 19.33
N VAL A 324 13.18 1.65 20.52
CA VAL A 324 13.04 0.95 21.79
C VAL A 324 11.79 1.43 22.51
N ASP A 325 10.96 0.47 22.91
CA ASP A 325 9.81 0.68 23.78
C ASP A 325 10.14 0.14 25.18
N ALA A 326 10.34 1.06 26.12
CA ALA A 326 10.67 0.75 27.50
C ALA A 326 9.50 0.10 28.26
N GLU A 327 8.27 0.45 27.91
CA GLU A 327 7.05 -0.05 28.55
C GLU A 327 6.76 -1.49 28.12
N ARG A 328 6.90 -1.76 26.82
CA ARG A 328 6.74 -3.11 26.24
C ARG A 328 7.97 -3.99 26.41
N ARG A 329 9.12 -3.41 26.81
CA ARG A 329 10.42 -4.09 26.88
C ARG A 329 10.78 -4.78 25.57
N SER A 330 10.67 -4.03 24.47
CA SER A 330 10.95 -4.53 23.13
C SER A 330 11.68 -3.49 22.31
N ALA A 331 12.50 -3.95 21.36
CA ALA A 331 13.12 -3.09 20.36
C ALA A 331 12.83 -3.63 18.96
N GLN A 332 12.83 -2.74 17.98
CA GLN A 332 12.60 -3.06 16.58
C GLN A 332 13.65 -2.38 15.72
N ILE A 333 14.10 -3.06 14.67
CA ILE A 333 15.00 -2.52 13.65
C ILE A 333 14.42 -2.85 12.28
N LEU A 334 14.30 -1.85 11.41
CA LEU A 334 14.06 -2.03 9.98
C LEU A 334 15.36 -1.75 9.22
N ALA A 335 15.72 -2.62 8.28
CA ALA A 335 16.92 -2.46 7.46
C ALA A 335 16.68 -2.96 6.03
N GLY A 336 17.38 -2.42 5.04
CA GLY A 336 17.28 -2.87 3.65
C GLY A 336 17.97 -1.94 2.65
N GLY A 337 17.78 -2.21 1.35
CA GLY A 337 18.32 -1.40 0.26
C GLY A 337 19.67 -1.87 -0.31
N THR A 338 20.12 -3.09 0.02
CA THR A 338 21.42 -3.62 -0.44
C THR A 338 21.34 -5.06 -0.94
N VAL A 339 22.28 -5.43 -1.82
CA VAL A 339 22.56 -6.81 -2.23
C VAL A 339 23.75 -7.43 -1.49
N GLU A 340 24.52 -6.62 -0.76
CA GLU A 340 25.70 -7.07 -0.04
C GLU A 340 25.32 -7.65 1.32
N ASP A 341 25.90 -8.80 1.67
CA ASP A 341 25.81 -9.35 3.03
C ASP A 341 26.15 -8.27 4.08
N PHE A 342 25.36 -8.20 5.14
CA PHE A 342 25.54 -7.18 6.17
C PHE A 342 25.28 -7.70 7.57
N THR A 343 25.85 -6.99 8.56
CA THR A 343 25.59 -7.23 9.97
C THR A 343 24.84 -6.05 10.58
N VAL A 344 23.73 -6.33 11.26
CA VAL A 344 23.11 -5.37 12.18
C VAL A 344 23.75 -5.53 13.55
N ALA A 345 24.37 -4.47 14.02
CA ALA A 345 24.99 -4.40 15.34
C ALA A 345 24.10 -3.61 16.29
N ALA A 346 23.47 -4.29 17.24
CA ALA A 346 22.67 -3.67 18.27
C ALA A 346 23.54 -3.40 19.50
N THR A 347 23.89 -2.15 19.75
CA THR A 347 24.75 -1.72 20.87
C THR A 347 23.94 -0.98 21.92
N GLY A 348 24.50 -0.78 23.13
CA GLY A 348 23.82 -0.02 24.19
C GLY A 348 22.64 -0.76 24.85
N LEU A 349 22.51 -2.07 24.63
CA LEU A 349 21.52 -2.90 25.32
C LEU A 349 22.04 -3.26 26.73
N GLU A 350 21.67 -2.47 27.75
CA GLU A 350 22.13 -2.68 29.12
C GLU A 350 21.46 -3.89 29.81
N HIS A 351 22.26 -4.72 30.49
CA HIS A 351 21.78 -5.91 31.22
C HIS A 351 20.70 -5.60 32.26
N GLU A 352 20.71 -4.41 32.87
CA GLU A 352 19.69 -4.03 33.87
C GLU A 352 18.27 -4.03 33.27
N PHE A 353 18.14 -3.64 31.99
CA PHE A 353 16.87 -3.59 31.29
C PHE A 353 16.58 -4.89 30.52
N TRP A 354 17.59 -5.44 29.82
CA TRP A 354 17.42 -6.56 28.90
C TRP A 354 17.65 -7.95 29.53
N GLY A 355 18.25 -8.02 30.71
CA GLY A 355 18.65 -9.26 31.37
C GLY A 355 19.95 -9.85 30.80
N GLU A 356 20.16 -11.14 31.05
CA GLU A 356 21.39 -11.86 30.65
C GLU A 356 21.37 -12.29 29.18
N LYS A 357 20.18 -12.35 28.57
CA LYS A 357 19.98 -12.83 27.20
C LYS A 357 18.89 -12.02 26.52
N VAL A 358 19.02 -11.88 25.20
CA VAL A 358 17.99 -11.35 24.31
C VAL A 358 17.78 -12.29 23.14
N THR A 359 16.57 -12.30 22.60
CA THR A 359 16.24 -12.96 21.33
C THR A 359 15.95 -11.92 20.27
N ALA A 360 16.73 -11.96 19.17
CA ALA A 360 16.44 -11.23 17.95
C ALA A 360 15.80 -12.16 16.92
N THR A 361 14.63 -11.80 16.38
CA THR A 361 13.94 -12.53 15.30
C THR A 361 13.93 -11.67 14.05
N VAL A 362 14.48 -12.19 12.96
CA VAL A 362 14.56 -11.51 11.66
C VAL A 362 13.39 -11.97 10.80
N HIS A 363 12.59 -11.01 10.35
CA HIS A 363 11.53 -11.22 9.37
C HIS A 363 11.94 -10.59 8.03
N ARG A 364 11.57 -11.24 6.92
CA ARG A 364 11.78 -10.72 5.56
C ARG A 364 10.46 -10.20 5.00
N ILE A 365 10.50 -8.99 4.43
CA ILE A 365 9.39 -8.33 3.73
C ILE A 365 9.78 -8.27 2.26
N ASP A 366 9.18 -9.14 1.44
CA ASP A 366 9.45 -9.22 0.01
C ASP A 366 8.71 -8.15 -0.79
N TRP A 367 9.31 -7.72 -1.89
CA TRP A 367 8.59 -6.98 -2.92
C TRP A 367 7.73 -7.94 -3.75
N THR A 368 6.46 -7.58 -3.93
CA THR A 368 5.47 -8.41 -4.63
C THR A 368 4.88 -7.72 -5.85
N GLY A 369 5.61 -6.79 -6.47
CA GLY A 369 5.04 -5.89 -7.47
C GLY A 369 4.13 -4.84 -6.83
N TYR A 370 3.44 -4.07 -7.67
CA TYR A 370 2.51 -3.03 -7.22
C TYR A 370 1.14 -3.61 -6.89
N GLU A 371 0.70 -4.61 -7.67
CA GLU A 371 -0.62 -5.23 -7.55
C GLU A 371 -0.57 -6.67 -7.02
N GLY A 372 0.61 -7.25 -6.86
CA GLY A 372 0.74 -8.59 -6.29
C GLY A 372 0.56 -8.56 -4.78
N THR A 373 -0.41 -9.33 -4.30
CA THR A 373 -0.74 -9.42 -2.87
C THR A 373 0.35 -10.14 -2.08
N ALA A 374 0.50 -9.82 -0.80
CA ALA A 374 1.50 -10.43 0.07
C ALA A 374 0.89 -10.85 1.43
N GLY A 375 1.31 -12.01 1.92
CA GLY A 375 1.09 -12.41 3.31
C GLY A 375 2.04 -11.70 4.29
N PRO A 376 1.90 -11.94 5.60
CA PRO A 376 2.70 -11.29 6.62
C PRO A 376 4.20 -11.64 6.49
N PRO A 377 5.10 -10.77 6.98
CA PRO A 377 6.55 -11.00 6.94
C PRO A 377 6.94 -12.35 7.54
N LEU A 378 7.77 -13.11 6.83
CA LEU A 378 8.17 -14.45 7.24
C LEU A 378 9.37 -14.38 8.19
N PRO A 379 9.36 -15.05 9.35
CA PRO A 379 10.55 -15.19 10.19
C PRO A 379 11.56 -16.09 9.48
N VAL A 380 12.74 -15.55 9.17
CA VAL A 380 13.80 -16.24 8.40
C VAL A 380 15.02 -16.60 9.25
N ALA A 381 15.23 -15.93 10.38
CA ALA A 381 16.33 -16.24 11.30
C ALA A 381 16.01 -15.82 12.73
N GLN A 382 16.67 -16.47 13.70
CA GLN A 382 16.56 -16.14 15.13
C GLN A 382 17.92 -16.27 15.81
N PHE A 383 18.26 -15.31 16.66
CA PHE A 383 19.53 -15.23 17.36
C PHE A 383 19.29 -15.00 18.86
N VAL A 384 19.85 -15.87 19.69
CA VAL A 384 19.89 -15.71 21.15
C VAL A 384 21.32 -15.34 21.54
N SER A 385 21.50 -14.18 22.16
CA SER A 385 22.83 -13.69 22.55
C SER A 385 22.79 -12.92 23.87
N ASP A 386 23.98 -12.68 24.41
CA ASP A 386 24.22 -11.65 25.42
C ASP A 386 23.87 -10.27 24.79
N PRO A 387 23.04 -9.43 25.44
CA PRO A 387 22.65 -8.13 24.89
C PRO A 387 23.84 -7.21 24.58
N ALA A 388 24.95 -7.31 25.33
CA ALA A 388 26.14 -6.51 25.09
C ALA A 388 26.92 -6.91 23.82
N ARG A 389 26.54 -8.01 23.16
CA ARG A 389 27.22 -8.59 21.98
C ARG A 389 26.24 -9.01 20.88
N LEU A 390 25.09 -8.36 20.78
CA LEU A 390 24.09 -8.73 19.78
C LEU A 390 24.52 -8.27 18.38
N GLU A 391 25.00 -9.22 17.58
CA GLU A 391 25.26 -9.06 16.15
C GLU A 391 24.37 -10.01 15.35
N ILE A 392 23.71 -9.47 14.34
CA ILE A 392 22.68 -10.16 13.54
C ILE A 392 23.14 -10.14 12.08
N PRO A 393 23.77 -11.23 11.59
CA PRO A 393 24.18 -11.32 10.20
C PRO A 393 23.00 -11.63 9.28
N ILE A 394 22.96 -10.95 8.14
CA ILE A 394 22.00 -11.14 7.05
C ILE A 394 22.80 -11.53 5.79
N TYR A 395 22.45 -12.68 5.20
CA TYR A 395 23.16 -13.26 4.05
C TYR A 395 22.28 -13.24 2.81
N GLY A 396 22.89 -12.99 1.66
CA GLY A 396 22.23 -12.91 0.35
C GLY A 396 21.00 -12.02 0.36
N PRO A 397 21.08 -10.77 0.87
CA PRO A 397 19.91 -9.93 0.91
C PRO A 397 19.46 -9.53 -0.50
N ASP A 398 18.15 -9.43 -0.67
CA ASP A 398 17.54 -8.80 -1.85
C ASP A 398 17.44 -7.27 -1.63
N ARG A 399 17.91 -6.49 -2.61
CA ARG A 399 17.82 -5.01 -2.60
C ARG A 399 16.38 -4.53 -2.50
N MET A 400 15.43 -5.27 -3.08
CA MET A 400 14.02 -4.90 -3.10
C MET A 400 13.29 -5.27 -1.80
N ALA A 401 13.88 -6.13 -0.97
CA ALA A 401 13.31 -6.55 0.30
C ALA A 401 13.74 -5.67 1.48
N ALA A 402 12.92 -5.66 2.53
CA ALA A 402 13.27 -5.12 3.83
C ALA A 402 13.35 -6.24 4.89
N TYR A 403 14.13 -5.99 5.94
CA TYR A 403 14.34 -6.89 7.06
C TYR A 403 13.83 -6.24 8.34
N TRP A 404 12.79 -6.82 8.92
CA TRP A 404 12.20 -6.38 10.19
C TRP A 404 12.68 -7.28 11.32
N ILE A 405 13.49 -6.71 12.20
CA ILE A 405 14.14 -7.40 13.30
C ILE A 405 13.46 -6.98 14.59
N THR A 406 12.94 -7.95 15.34
CA THR A 406 12.39 -7.73 16.68
C THR A 406 13.36 -8.23 17.73
N ILE A 407 13.54 -7.48 18.82
CA ILE A 407 14.44 -7.82 19.93
C ILE A 407 13.62 -7.82 21.22
N THR A 408 13.66 -8.94 21.95
CA THR A 408 12.96 -9.11 23.22
C THR A 408 13.89 -9.73 24.28
N PRO A 409 13.69 -9.43 25.58
CA PRO A 409 14.43 -10.06 26.68
C PRO A 409 14.21 -11.58 26.74
N GLY A 410 15.24 -12.30 27.16
CA GLY A 410 15.20 -13.74 27.38
C GLY A 410 15.30 -14.58 26.10
N GLU A 411 14.92 -15.85 26.24
CA GLU A 411 14.91 -16.83 25.15
C GLU A 411 13.46 -17.02 24.66
N ALA A 412 13.22 -16.73 23.39
CA ALA A 412 11.94 -17.01 22.74
C ALA A 412 11.85 -18.47 22.30
N ALA A 413 10.64 -18.93 21.95
CA ALA A 413 10.44 -20.22 21.34
C ALA A 413 11.23 -20.32 20.02
N VAL A 414 11.88 -21.46 19.81
CA VAL A 414 12.69 -21.71 18.61
C VAL A 414 11.78 -21.76 17.39
N ILE A 415 12.07 -20.94 16.39
CA ILE A 415 11.40 -21.01 15.09
C ILE A 415 11.98 -22.16 14.24
N GLY A 416 11.11 -22.83 13.49
CA GLY A 416 11.55 -23.78 12.46
C GLY A 416 12.25 -23.05 11.30
N PRO A 417 13.00 -23.78 10.44
CA PRO A 417 13.55 -23.17 9.24
C PRO A 417 12.41 -22.62 8.35
N PRO A 418 12.58 -21.48 7.67
CA PRO A 418 11.59 -20.99 6.73
C PRO A 418 11.34 -22.02 5.61
N PRO A 419 10.20 -21.93 4.88
CA PRO A 419 10.05 -22.68 3.64
C PRO A 419 11.19 -22.33 2.69
N TRP A 420 11.69 -23.33 1.96
CA TRP A 420 12.66 -23.03 0.91
C TRP A 420 12.00 -22.12 -0.13
N LYS A 421 12.76 -21.14 -0.63
CA LYS A 421 12.33 -20.21 -1.68
C LYS A 421 13.45 -20.05 -2.70
N GLY A 422 13.11 -20.13 -3.98
CA GLY A 422 13.98 -19.83 -5.11
C GLY A 422 13.39 -18.75 -6.01
N GLN A 423 14.25 -18.01 -6.71
CA GLN A 423 13.88 -16.96 -7.66
C GLN A 423 14.70 -17.11 -8.95
N TRP A 424 14.05 -16.86 -10.08
CA TRP A 424 14.68 -16.81 -11.41
C TRP A 424 14.12 -15.62 -12.18
N ASP A 425 15.00 -14.70 -12.57
CA ASP A 425 14.63 -13.52 -13.36
C ASP A 425 14.39 -13.93 -14.82
N ALA A 426 13.39 -13.34 -15.47
CA ALA A 426 12.93 -13.74 -16.80
C ALA A 426 13.96 -13.43 -17.89
N GLU A 427 14.69 -12.32 -17.76
CA GLU A 427 15.75 -11.92 -18.68
C GLU A 427 16.97 -12.85 -18.66
N ALA A 428 17.07 -13.73 -17.65
CA ALA A 428 18.11 -14.75 -17.53
C ALA A 428 17.67 -16.15 -18.03
N ALA A 429 16.41 -16.30 -18.42
CA ALA A 429 15.85 -17.54 -18.94
C ALA A 429 16.10 -17.73 -20.45
N ASP A 430 15.76 -18.91 -20.99
CA ASP A 430 15.82 -19.14 -22.43
C ASP A 430 14.60 -18.49 -23.11
N ILE A 431 14.82 -17.39 -23.84
CA ILE A 431 13.77 -16.59 -24.47
C ILE A 431 13.67 -16.92 -25.97
N THR A 432 12.45 -17.20 -26.44
CA THR A 432 12.09 -17.30 -27.87
C THR A 432 11.09 -16.21 -28.19
N SER A 433 11.34 -15.42 -29.24
CA SER A 433 10.40 -14.39 -29.74
C SER A 433 9.88 -13.45 -28.64
N GLY A 434 10.78 -12.92 -27.81
CA GLY A 434 10.51 -11.91 -26.78
C GLY A 434 11.66 -10.89 -26.68
N GLU A 435 11.40 -9.76 -26.04
CA GLU A 435 12.32 -8.61 -25.94
C GLU A 435 12.65 -8.30 -24.48
N ILE A 436 13.93 -8.13 -24.16
CA ILE A 436 14.35 -7.70 -22.82
C ILE A 436 14.23 -6.17 -22.74
N THR A 437 13.40 -5.67 -21.83
CA THR A 437 13.24 -4.24 -21.58
C THR A 437 13.80 -3.87 -20.23
N ARG A 438 14.52 -2.73 -20.16
CA ARG A 438 15.02 -2.17 -18.90
C ARG A 438 13.99 -1.18 -18.32
N HIS A 439 13.82 -1.24 -17.01
CA HIS A 439 12.84 -0.47 -16.25
C HIS A 439 13.53 0.46 -15.24
N GLY A 440 12.82 0.83 -14.16
CA GLY A 440 13.24 1.82 -13.17
C GLY A 440 14.60 1.52 -12.55
N HIS A 441 15.48 2.52 -12.58
CA HIS A 441 16.84 2.46 -12.04
C HIS A 441 17.23 3.84 -11.48
N ALA A 442 18.38 3.95 -10.81
CA ALA A 442 18.74 5.17 -10.06
C ALA A 442 18.77 6.46 -10.90
N ASP A 443 18.98 6.37 -12.22
CA ASP A 443 18.96 7.50 -13.14
C ASP A 443 17.61 7.70 -13.86
N ASP A 444 16.65 6.79 -13.67
CA ASP A 444 15.29 6.86 -14.20
C ASP A 444 14.28 6.36 -13.15
N GLY A 445 13.84 7.28 -12.29
CA GLY A 445 12.79 7.02 -11.31
C GLY A 445 11.38 7.03 -11.91
N ASN A 446 11.21 7.50 -13.15
CA ASN A 446 9.89 7.58 -13.79
C ASN A 446 9.42 6.21 -14.28
N ALA A 447 10.34 5.32 -14.66
CA ALA A 447 10.02 3.93 -14.95
C ALA A 447 9.71 3.13 -13.67
N PHE A 448 8.84 2.12 -13.78
CA PHE A 448 8.43 1.26 -12.68
C PHE A 448 9.52 0.25 -12.30
N ALA A 449 9.51 -0.30 -11.09
CA ALA A 449 10.46 -1.29 -10.63
C ALA A 449 10.26 -2.66 -11.29
N ALA A 450 11.36 -3.36 -11.57
CA ALA A 450 11.43 -4.75 -12.00
C ALA A 450 12.58 -5.45 -11.26
N SER A 451 12.48 -6.77 -11.06
CA SER A 451 13.61 -7.55 -10.58
C SER A 451 14.78 -7.41 -11.54
N GLY A 452 16.00 -7.27 -11.03
CA GLY A 452 17.17 -7.06 -11.88
C GLY A 452 17.13 -5.81 -12.78
N GLU A 453 16.14 -4.92 -12.59
CA GLU A 453 15.81 -3.78 -13.46
C GLU A 453 15.27 -4.16 -14.86
N HIS A 454 14.91 -5.42 -15.13
CA HIS A 454 14.49 -5.86 -16.46
C HIS A 454 13.23 -6.73 -16.43
N ASP A 455 12.57 -6.84 -17.58
CA ASP A 455 11.58 -7.87 -17.84
C ASP A 455 11.69 -8.38 -19.28
N VAL A 456 10.89 -9.39 -19.63
CA VAL A 456 10.72 -9.90 -20.98
C VAL A 456 9.31 -9.58 -21.47
N CYS A 457 9.20 -8.75 -22.51
CA CYS A 457 7.96 -8.37 -23.17
C CYS A 457 7.91 -8.86 -24.63
N GLY A 458 6.94 -8.43 -25.42
CA GLY A 458 6.83 -8.81 -26.84
C GLY A 458 6.39 -10.26 -27.05
N LEU A 459 5.78 -10.89 -26.04
CA LEU A 459 5.45 -12.33 -26.01
C LEU A 459 4.14 -12.66 -26.73
N GLY A 460 3.84 -11.95 -27.81
CA GLY A 460 2.58 -12.07 -28.57
C GLY A 460 2.61 -13.05 -29.76
N LEU A 461 3.79 -13.49 -30.22
CA LEU A 461 3.92 -14.38 -31.38
C LEU A 461 3.61 -15.83 -31.00
N THR A 462 3.10 -16.62 -31.95
CA THR A 462 2.74 -18.03 -31.72
C THR A 462 3.89 -18.88 -31.17
N ASP A 463 5.14 -18.51 -31.45
CA ASP A 463 6.34 -19.17 -30.93
C ASP A 463 7.00 -18.46 -29.76
N SER A 464 6.40 -17.38 -29.23
CA SER A 464 6.90 -16.69 -28.03
C SER A 464 6.89 -17.62 -26.81
N ALA A 465 8.04 -17.73 -26.15
CA ALA A 465 8.22 -18.58 -24.97
C ALA A 465 9.36 -18.07 -24.07
N VAL A 466 9.22 -18.27 -22.77
CA VAL A 466 10.28 -18.10 -21.76
C VAL A 466 10.41 -19.40 -20.98
N VAL A 467 11.58 -20.05 -21.07
CA VAL A 467 11.85 -21.35 -20.43
C VAL A 467 12.84 -21.18 -19.29
N PHE A 468 12.36 -21.44 -18.07
CA PHE A 468 13.13 -21.41 -16.84
C PHE A 468 13.69 -22.79 -16.52
N GLN A 469 15.00 -22.86 -16.33
CA GLN A 469 15.68 -24.02 -15.76
C GLN A 469 15.75 -23.86 -14.24
N VAL A 470 14.94 -24.62 -13.51
CA VAL A 470 14.81 -24.48 -12.05
C VAL A 470 15.34 -25.71 -11.34
N ASP A 471 16.04 -25.52 -10.23
CA ASP A 471 16.54 -26.60 -9.37
C ASP A 471 15.92 -26.47 -7.98
N VAL A 472 15.29 -27.53 -7.49
CA VAL A 472 14.63 -27.55 -6.17
C VAL A 472 15.22 -28.65 -5.28
N PRO A 473 15.34 -28.42 -3.96
CA PRO A 473 16.06 -29.34 -3.07
C PRO A 473 15.35 -30.67 -2.85
N GLU A 474 14.01 -30.69 -2.91
CA GLU A 474 13.20 -31.86 -2.62
C GLU A 474 12.07 -32.01 -3.65
N ALA A 475 11.58 -33.23 -3.86
CA ALA A 475 10.40 -33.44 -4.68
C ALA A 475 9.15 -33.10 -3.85
N GLY A 476 8.19 -32.39 -4.44
CA GLY A 476 7.02 -31.97 -3.69
C GLY A 476 6.15 -30.98 -4.44
N GLU A 477 5.18 -30.43 -3.71
CA GLU A 477 4.33 -29.34 -4.18
C GLU A 477 4.96 -28.00 -3.80
N TYR A 478 4.99 -27.08 -4.77
CA TYR A 478 5.54 -25.74 -4.64
C TYR A 478 4.50 -24.72 -5.11
N ASP A 479 4.50 -23.56 -4.46
CA ASP A 479 3.78 -22.37 -4.92
C ASP A 479 4.64 -21.67 -5.98
N LEU A 480 4.21 -21.73 -7.23
CA LEU A 480 4.76 -20.93 -8.33
C LEU A 480 4.09 -19.55 -8.31
N ALA A 481 4.91 -18.50 -8.19
CA ALA A 481 4.49 -17.12 -8.37
C ALA A 481 5.15 -16.57 -9.66
N VAL A 482 4.33 -16.20 -10.63
CA VAL A 482 4.77 -15.56 -11.88
C VAL A 482 4.53 -14.06 -11.77
N PHE A 483 5.60 -13.27 -11.75
CA PHE A 483 5.52 -11.82 -11.75
C PHE A 483 5.33 -11.35 -13.19
N TYR A 484 4.24 -10.64 -13.42
CA TYR A 484 3.81 -10.28 -14.77
C TYR A 484 3.23 -8.86 -14.81
N SER A 485 3.13 -8.29 -16.00
CA SER A 485 2.28 -7.14 -16.27
C SER A 485 1.47 -7.36 -17.54
N HIS A 486 0.29 -6.76 -17.59
CA HIS A 486 -0.63 -6.91 -18.70
C HIS A 486 -1.51 -5.68 -18.86
N MET A 487 -1.39 -4.99 -20.01
CA MET A 487 -2.28 -3.89 -20.39
C MET A 487 -2.62 -4.00 -21.87
N TYR A 488 -3.66 -4.76 -22.18
CA TYR A 488 -4.11 -4.97 -23.56
C TYR A 488 -5.45 -4.29 -23.82
N GLY A 489 -5.64 -3.71 -25.01
CA GLY A 489 -6.90 -3.07 -25.40
C GLY A 489 -7.17 -1.68 -24.82
N ARG A 490 -6.20 -1.06 -24.14
CA ARG A 490 -6.29 0.34 -23.67
C ARG A 490 -5.50 1.28 -24.56
N GLY A 491 -6.17 2.26 -25.18
CA GLY A 491 -5.55 3.27 -26.04
C GLY A 491 -5.74 2.99 -27.55
N ALA A 492 -4.67 3.05 -28.34
CA ALA A 492 -4.72 2.99 -29.81
C ALA A 492 -5.02 1.59 -30.39
N GLU A 493 -5.21 0.57 -29.54
CA GLU A 493 -5.55 -0.78 -29.96
C GLU A 493 -7.06 -0.95 -30.08
N ALA A 494 -7.54 -1.41 -31.23
CA ALA A 494 -8.97 -1.53 -31.56
C ALA A 494 -9.64 -2.78 -30.93
N THR A 495 -9.15 -3.27 -29.80
CA THR A 495 -9.65 -4.47 -29.12
C THR A 495 -10.14 -4.15 -27.72
N GLU A 496 -11.22 -4.83 -27.29
CA GLU A 496 -11.75 -4.73 -25.93
C GLU A 496 -10.68 -5.16 -24.89
N PRO A 497 -10.47 -4.40 -23.81
CA PRO A 497 -9.63 -4.82 -22.68
C PRO A 497 -10.10 -6.14 -22.07
N GLN A 498 -9.19 -7.08 -21.83
CA GLN A 498 -9.52 -8.41 -21.32
C GLN A 498 -8.32 -9.04 -20.59
N PRO A 499 -8.53 -9.92 -19.59
CA PRO A 499 -7.46 -10.71 -18.99
C PRO A 499 -6.67 -11.53 -20.02
N ALA A 500 -5.37 -11.72 -19.82
CA ALA A 500 -4.50 -12.52 -20.68
C ALA A 500 -4.32 -13.96 -20.19
N GLN A 501 -3.68 -14.78 -21.01
CA GLN A 501 -3.23 -16.13 -20.68
C GLN A 501 -1.83 -16.42 -21.23
N GLN A 502 -1.17 -17.41 -20.65
CA GLN A 502 -0.10 -18.18 -21.28
C GLN A 502 -0.34 -19.68 -21.08
N VAL A 503 0.30 -20.50 -21.91
CA VAL A 503 0.45 -21.94 -21.63
C VAL A 503 1.59 -22.10 -20.64
N LEU A 504 1.27 -22.61 -19.45
CA LEU A 504 2.24 -23.02 -18.43
C LEU A 504 2.57 -24.50 -18.63
N THR A 505 3.85 -24.78 -18.91
CA THR A 505 4.36 -26.14 -19.06
C THR A 505 5.34 -26.46 -17.94
N VAL A 506 4.99 -27.40 -17.06
CA VAL A 506 5.86 -27.87 -15.97
C VAL A 506 6.27 -29.31 -16.23
N ASN A 507 7.56 -29.54 -16.47
CA ASN A 507 8.11 -30.87 -16.80
C ASN A 507 7.33 -31.58 -17.94
N GLY A 508 6.85 -30.81 -18.93
CA GLY A 508 6.08 -31.30 -20.09
C GLY A 508 4.56 -31.42 -19.88
N ALA A 509 4.03 -31.13 -18.69
CA ALA A 509 2.60 -31.06 -18.44
C ALA A 509 2.08 -29.63 -18.66
N GLU A 510 1.15 -29.46 -19.59
CA GLU A 510 0.60 -28.16 -19.97
C GLU A 510 -0.73 -27.85 -19.27
N ARG A 511 -0.93 -26.57 -18.94
CA ARG A 511 -2.23 -25.97 -18.60
C ARG A 511 -2.26 -24.49 -18.98
N LEU A 512 -3.45 -23.89 -19.04
CA LEU A 512 -3.56 -22.44 -19.17
C LEU A 512 -3.35 -21.78 -17.81
N LEU A 513 -2.62 -20.67 -17.81
CA LEU A 513 -2.45 -19.77 -16.68
C LEU A 513 -3.11 -18.44 -17.04
N ASP A 514 -4.05 -17.99 -16.20
CA ASP A 514 -4.77 -16.72 -16.37
C ASP A 514 -4.04 -15.57 -15.68
N TYR A 515 -4.08 -14.42 -16.33
CA TYR A 515 -3.45 -13.17 -15.89
C TYR A 515 -4.50 -12.06 -15.89
N PRO A 516 -5.03 -11.67 -14.72
CA PRO A 516 -5.84 -10.45 -14.58
C PRO A 516 -5.13 -9.23 -15.15
N SER A 517 -5.90 -8.24 -15.61
CA SER A 517 -5.30 -6.99 -16.09
C SER A 517 -4.55 -6.27 -14.98
N THR A 518 -3.42 -5.66 -15.32
CA THR A 518 -2.72 -4.71 -14.45
C THR A 518 -2.96 -3.29 -14.94
N MET A 519 -2.68 -2.28 -14.13
CA MET A 519 -2.88 -0.87 -14.51
C MET A 519 -2.19 -0.51 -15.84
N ASN A 520 -0.92 -0.87 -15.99
CA ASN A 520 -0.13 -0.67 -17.20
C ASN A 520 0.99 -1.72 -17.35
N TRP A 521 1.73 -1.67 -18.45
CA TRP A 521 2.83 -2.60 -18.77
C TRP A 521 4.04 -2.56 -17.79
N GLY A 522 4.18 -1.52 -16.97
CA GLY A 522 5.19 -1.46 -15.89
C GLY A 522 4.64 -1.82 -14.51
N HIS A 523 3.32 -1.85 -14.33
CA HIS A 523 2.66 -2.07 -13.05
C HIS A 523 2.46 -3.56 -12.81
N ARG A 524 3.46 -4.20 -12.20
CA ARG A 524 3.52 -5.67 -12.07
C ARG A 524 2.59 -6.23 -10.98
N SER A 525 2.02 -7.40 -11.26
CA SER A 525 1.24 -8.24 -10.36
C SER A 525 1.82 -9.65 -10.30
N ILE A 526 1.17 -10.55 -9.57
CA ILE A 526 1.59 -11.95 -9.39
C ILE A 526 0.43 -12.90 -9.71
N ALA A 527 0.63 -13.81 -10.66
CA ALA A 527 -0.22 -14.98 -10.84
C ALA A 527 0.36 -16.15 -10.04
N ARG A 528 -0.49 -16.88 -9.29
CA ARG A 528 -0.06 -17.96 -8.39
C ARG A 528 -0.67 -19.30 -8.76
N GLU A 529 0.14 -20.33 -8.73
CA GLU A 529 -0.22 -21.69 -9.15
C GLU A 529 0.49 -22.75 -8.32
N ALA A 530 -0.20 -23.85 -8.02
CA ALA A 530 0.44 -25.02 -7.40
C ALA A 530 1.15 -25.87 -8.46
N VAL A 531 2.42 -26.22 -8.25
CA VAL A 531 3.17 -27.07 -9.18
C VAL A 531 3.85 -28.23 -8.46
N ILE A 532 3.93 -29.38 -9.13
CA ILE A 532 4.62 -30.56 -8.60
C ILE A 532 5.99 -30.64 -9.27
N LEU A 533 7.05 -30.60 -8.46
CA LEU A 533 8.44 -30.60 -8.92
C LEU A 533 9.17 -31.85 -8.42
N ARG A 534 10.18 -32.27 -9.17
CA ARG A 534 11.13 -33.33 -8.82
C ARG A 534 12.31 -32.71 -8.07
N ALA A 535 12.96 -33.46 -7.18
CA ALA A 535 14.23 -33.00 -6.62
C ALA A 535 15.29 -32.81 -7.74
N GLY A 536 16.06 -31.73 -7.65
CA GLY A 536 17.02 -31.28 -8.66
C GLY A 536 16.35 -30.52 -9.80
N ALA A 537 16.86 -30.71 -11.02
CA ALA A 537 16.45 -29.96 -12.20
C ALA A 537 15.00 -30.24 -12.66
N ASN A 538 14.29 -29.17 -12.99
CA ASN A 538 12.96 -29.14 -13.59
C ASN A 538 12.91 -28.03 -14.65
N THR A 539 11.89 -28.09 -15.51
CA THR A 539 11.61 -27.02 -16.48
C THR A 539 10.25 -26.39 -16.19
N VAL A 540 10.21 -25.06 -16.18
CA VAL A 540 8.97 -24.27 -16.16
C VAL A 540 8.99 -23.39 -17.39
N GLU A 541 8.04 -23.55 -18.29
CA GLU A 541 7.90 -22.74 -19.51
C GLU A 541 6.59 -21.98 -19.48
N LEU A 542 6.66 -20.71 -19.89
CA LEU A 542 5.53 -19.83 -20.13
C LEU A 542 5.53 -19.44 -21.60
N SER A 543 4.54 -19.90 -22.37
CA SER A 543 4.52 -19.72 -23.83
C SER A 543 3.16 -19.30 -24.38
N LYS A 544 3.18 -18.70 -25.58
CA LYS A 544 1.96 -18.25 -26.27
C LYS A 544 1.11 -19.42 -26.78
N SER A 545 1.75 -20.51 -27.21
CA SER A 545 1.08 -21.69 -27.75
C SER A 545 1.73 -22.99 -27.28
N GLY A 546 0.89 -24.00 -27.04
CA GLY A 546 1.28 -25.37 -26.72
C GLY A 546 0.36 -26.39 -27.36
N ALA A 547 0.47 -27.65 -26.96
CA ALA A 547 -0.42 -28.73 -27.39
C ALA A 547 -1.90 -28.49 -27.02
N ILE A 548 -2.17 -27.71 -25.96
CA ILE A 548 -3.53 -27.36 -25.52
C ILE A 548 -4.16 -26.16 -26.27
N GLY A 549 -3.42 -25.49 -27.15
CA GLY A 549 -3.90 -24.37 -27.96
C GLY A 549 -3.05 -23.10 -27.86
N THR A 550 -3.61 -21.98 -28.29
CA THR A 550 -2.99 -20.64 -28.24
C THR A 550 -3.67 -19.79 -27.18
N ALA A 551 -2.88 -19.28 -26.24
CA ALA A 551 -3.34 -18.42 -25.17
C ALA A 551 -3.76 -17.03 -25.68
N ARG A 552 -4.74 -16.40 -25.03
CA ARG A 552 -5.23 -15.05 -25.38
C ARG A 552 -4.35 -13.94 -24.79
N GLY A 553 -4.38 -12.75 -25.39
CA GLY A 553 -3.63 -11.58 -24.89
C GLY A 553 -2.11 -11.75 -24.94
N GLU A 554 -1.40 -10.83 -24.30
CA GLU A 554 0.06 -10.83 -24.20
C GLU A 554 0.45 -10.40 -22.79
N VAL A 555 1.49 -10.96 -22.21
CA VAL A 555 2.00 -10.55 -20.89
C VAL A 555 3.49 -10.26 -21.00
N ALA A 556 3.98 -9.31 -20.20
CA ALA A 556 5.41 -9.20 -19.92
C ALA A 556 5.73 -9.97 -18.63
N LEU A 557 6.91 -10.58 -18.56
CA LEU A 557 7.35 -11.44 -17.46
C LEU A 557 8.59 -10.85 -16.80
N ASP A 558 8.52 -10.64 -15.49
CA ASP A 558 9.62 -10.09 -14.67
C ASP A 558 10.47 -11.22 -14.09
N LYS A 559 9.86 -12.10 -13.31
CA LYS A 559 10.51 -13.24 -12.68
C LYS A 559 9.52 -14.34 -12.33
N ILE A 560 10.05 -15.51 -12.00
CA ILE A 560 9.31 -16.54 -11.26
C ILE A 560 9.92 -16.76 -9.87
N GLU A 561 9.05 -17.05 -8.91
CA GLU A 561 9.45 -17.52 -7.59
C GLU A 561 8.80 -18.89 -7.32
N LEU A 562 9.54 -19.78 -6.67
CA LEU A 562 9.05 -21.06 -6.18
C LEU A 562 9.21 -21.09 -4.67
N THR A 563 8.11 -21.31 -3.95
CA THR A 563 8.12 -21.48 -2.49
C THR A 563 7.65 -22.87 -2.13
N GLU A 564 8.38 -23.57 -1.27
CA GLU A 564 7.99 -24.87 -0.73
C GLU A 564 6.64 -24.75 0.00
N ARG A 565 5.63 -25.51 -0.44
CA ARG A 565 4.30 -25.47 0.16
C ARG A 565 4.31 -26.23 1.50
N ARG A 566 3.96 -25.54 2.59
CA ARG A 566 3.83 -26.13 3.94
C ARG A 566 2.45 -25.86 4.54
N PRO A 567 1.95 -26.72 5.47
CA PRO A 567 0.69 -26.46 6.16
C PRO A 567 0.71 -25.09 6.85
N GLY A 568 -0.21 -24.20 6.45
CA GLY A 568 -0.24 -22.81 6.89
C GLY A 568 -0.67 -22.68 8.34
N ARG A 569 0.27 -22.40 9.24
CA ARG A 569 -0.02 -21.89 10.58
C ARG A 569 0.83 -20.65 10.83
N THR A 570 0.17 -19.52 10.99
CA THR A 570 0.80 -18.23 11.22
C THR A 570 0.69 -17.87 12.70
N SER A 571 1.77 -17.35 13.26
CA SER A 571 1.80 -16.83 14.63
C SER A 571 1.79 -15.31 14.60
N TYR A 572 0.92 -14.71 15.41
CA TYR A 572 0.84 -13.26 15.60
C TYR A 572 1.16 -12.96 17.06
N ASP A 573 2.34 -12.37 17.29
CA ASP A 573 2.84 -12.11 18.64
C ASP A 573 2.13 -10.91 19.29
N ALA A 574 1.61 -11.12 20.50
CA ALA A 574 0.94 -10.09 21.29
C ALA A 574 1.87 -8.91 21.65
N ALA A 575 3.19 -9.13 21.74
CA ALA A 575 4.16 -8.07 22.02
C ALA A 575 4.19 -6.98 20.92
N PHE A 576 3.82 -7.36 19.70
CA PHE A 576 3.77 -6.46 18.53
C PHE A 576 2.33 -6.18 18.06
N ALA A 577 1.33 -6.66 18.80
CA ALA A 577 -0.07 -6.27 18.60
C ALA A 577 -0.30 -4.84 19.09
N ARG A 578 -1.22 -4.11 18.46
CA ARG A 578 -1.49 -2.72 18.80
C ARG A 578 -2.45 -2.64 20.01
N PRO A 579 -2.07 -1.97 21.12
CA PRO A 579 -2.97 -1.76 22.23
C PRO A 579 -4.00 -0.70 21.84
N ARG A 580 -5.28 -1.05 21.81
CA ARG A 580 -6.35 -0.13 21.47
C ARG A 580 -7.64 -0.49 22.18
N HIS A 581 -8.40 0.52 22.61
CA HIS A 581 -9.69 0.35 23.29
C HIS A 581 -9.66 -0.60 24.50
N GLY A 582 -8.55 -0.64 25.25
CA GLY A 582 -8.39 -1.52 26.41
C GLY A 582 -8.05 -2.97 26.07
N GLY A 583 -7.83 -3.30 24.79
CA GLY A 583 -7.46 -4.64 24.31
C GLY A 583 -6.26 -4.62 23.35
N LEU A 584 -6.06 -5.72 22.63
CA LEU A 584 -5.04 -5.86 21.58
C LEU A 584 -5.69 -6.03 20.21
N VAL A 585 -5.09 -5.39 19.20
CA VAL A 585 -5.51 -5.45 17.80
C VAL A 585 -4.50 -6.23 16.99
N PHE A 586 -4.97 -7.26 16.31
CA PHE A 586 -4.21 -8.14 15.42
C PHE A 586 -4.71 -7.97 13.99
N ASP A 587 -3.81 -7.70 13.05
CA ASP A 587 -4.11 -7.65 11.62
C ASP A 587 -3.77 -9.03 11.01
N LEU A 588 -4.77 -9.92 10.99
CA LEU A 588 -4.65 -11.29 10.48
C LEU A 588 -4.69 -11.28 8.96
N TYR A 589 -4.04 -12.25 8.32
CA TYR A 589 -4.05 -12.37 6.86
C TYR A 589 -4.59 -13.72 6.44
N ALA A 590 -5.53 -13.73 5.50
CA ALA A 590 -5.98 -14.94 4.83
C ALA A 590 -5.68 -14.81 3.33
N ALA A 591 -5.00 -15.80 2.75
CA ALA A 591 -4.69 -15.80 1.32
C ALA A 591 -5.97 -15.93 0.46
N GLU A 592 -6.96 -16.64 0.98
CA GLU A 592 -8.27 -16.85 0.38
C GLU A 592 -9.36 -16.72 1.46
N ALA A 593 -10.58 -16.40 1.05
CA ALA A 593 -11.70 -16.35 1.98
C ALA A 593 -12.09 -17.76 2.45
N GLY A 594 -12.20 -17.95 3.77
CA GLY A 594 -12.49 -19.26 4.34
C GLY A 594 -12.45 -19.31 5.86
N TYR A 595 -12.75 -20.48 6.42
CA TYR A 595 -12.73 -20.70 7.86
C TYR A 595 -11.31 -20.90 8.37
N HIS A 596 -11.02 -20.26 9.50
CA HIS A 596 -9.74 -20.34 10.18
C HIS A 596 -9.94 -20.72 11.64
N ARG A 597 -9.04 -21.54 12.16
CA ARG A 597 -8.92 -21.77 13.60
C ARG A 597 -7.99 -20.70 14.17
N ILE A 598 -8.46 -19.99 15.19
CA ILE A 598 -7.71 -18.95 15.89
C ILE A 598 -7.57 -19.39 17.34
N GLU A 599 -6.33 -19.63 17.78
CA GLU A 599 -6.03 -20.06 19.16
C GLU A 599 -5.27 -18.97 19.90
N GLY A 600 -5.50 -18.83 21.21
CA GLY A 600 -4.84 -17.83 22.07
C GLY A 600 -5.79 -16.87 22.77
N ALA A 601 -7.05 -16.81 22.33
CA ALA A 601 -8.15 -16.09 22.98
C ALA A 601 -9.47 -16.87 22.81
N GLU A 602 -10.48 -16.57 23.64
CA GLU A 602 -11.80 -17.23 23.58
C GLU A 602 -12.83 -16.46 22.73
N SER A 603 -12.73 -15.13 22.70
CA SER A 603 -13.63 -14.24 21.97
C SER A 603 -12.90 -13.00 21.47
N ALA A 604 -13.43 -12.38 20.41
CA ALA A 604 -12.93 -11.13 19.87
C ALA A 604 -14.00 -10.33 19.16
N ILE A 605 -13.65 -9.11 18.73
CA ILE A 605 -14.40 -8.34 17.73
C ILE A 605 -13.63 -8.40 16.41
N LEU A 606 -14.27 -8.89 15.36
CA LEU A 606 -13.80 -8.77 13.98
C LEU A 606 -14.31 -7.45 13.41
N ALA A 607 -13.40 -6.59 12.96
CA ALA A 607 -13.75 -5.33 12.31
C ALA A 607 -13.79 -5.51 10.79
N GLY A 608 -14.94 -5.20 10.19
CA GLY A 608 -15.10 -5.12 8.74
C GLY A 608 -14.49 -3.85 8.14
N PRO A 609 -14.42 -3.77 6.79
CA PRO A 609 -13.65 -2.74 6.09
C PRO A 609 -14.16 -1.30 6.20
N GLN A 610 -15.37 -1.11 6.72
CA GLN A 610 -15.92 0.20 7.06
C GLN A 610 -16.51 0.21 8.47
N ASN A 611 -15.81 -0.39 9.44
CA ASN A 611 -16.19 -0.48 10.86
C ASN A 611 -17.48 -1.25 11.14
N GLN A 612 -17.76 -2.29 10.34
CA GLN A 612 -18.74 -3.29 10.75
C GLN A 612 -18.09 -4.16 11.83
N ASP A 613 -18.19 -3.75 13.09
CA ASP A 613 -17.70 -4.52 14.22
C ASP A 613 -18.66 -5.66 14.54
N ALA A 614 -18.17 -6.91 14.50
CA ALA A 614 -18.96 -8.08 14.86
C ALA A 614 -18.23 -8.95 15.92
N PRO A 615 -18.93 -9.41 16.96
CA PRO A 615 -18.36 -10.36 17.90
C PRO A 615 -18.16 -11.72 17.25
N VAL A 616 -17.05 -12.38 17.58
CA VAL A 616 -16.71 -13.73 17.14
C VAL A 616 -16.27 -14.61 18.31
N ASP A 617 -16.72 -15.86 18.31
CA ASP A 617 -16.31 -16.93 19.23
C ASP A 617 -15.09 -17.66 18.64
N LEU A 618 -13.93 -17.49 19.27
CA LEU A 618 -12.67 -18.07 18.80
C LEU A 618 -12.49 -19.53 19.22
N THR A 619 -13.37 -20.07 20.06
CA THR A 619 -13.38 -21.51 20.38
C THR A 619 -13.83 -22.36 19.18
N ARG A 620 -14.45 -21.71 18.19
CA ARG A 620 -14.96 -22.27 16.94
C ARG A 620 -14.21 -21.67 15.75
N PRO A 621 -14.27 -22.29 14.56
CA PRO A 621 -13.74 -21.66 13.35
C PRO A 621 -14.37 -20.29 13.10
N VAL A 622 -13.58 -19.35 12.56
CA VAL A 622 -14.04 -18.01 12.18
C VAL A 622 -13.85 -17.85 10.68
N PHE A 623 -14.86 -17.34 9.97
CA PHE A 623 -14.74 -17.00 8.56
C PHE A 623 -13.96 -15.70 8.40
N LEU A 624 -12.85 -15.74 7.67
CA LEU A 624 -12.04 -14.57 7.30
C LEU A 624 -12.13 -14.35 5.79
N HIS A 625 -12.23 -13.10 5.34
CA HIS A 625 -12.17 -12.78 3.91
C HIS A 625 -10.71 -12.78 3.42
N ALA A 626 -10.48 -12.88 2.11
CA ALA A 626 -9.13 -12.76 1.56
C ALA A 626 -8.53 -11.38 1.92
N GLY A 627 -7.24 -11.34 2.25
CA GLY A 627 -6.54 -10.13 2.68
C GLY A 627 -6.50 -9.94 4.20
N VAL A 628 -6.42 -8.68 4.63
CA VAL A 628 -6.26 -8.34 6.06
C VAL A 628 -7.61 -8.39 6.77
N ASN A 629 -7.65 -9.05 7.92
CA ASN A 629 -8.82 -9.14 8.79
C ASN A 629 -8.42 -8.65 10.17
N ARG A 630 -9.03 -7.56 10.65
CA ARG A 630 -8.67 -6.97 11.95
C ARG A 630 -9.44 -7.62 13.08
N LEU A 631 -8.71 -8.20 14.03
CA LEU A 631 -9.25 -8.84 15.21
C LEU A 631 -8.85 -8.09 16.49
N ARG A 632 -9.83 -7.60 17.25
CA ARG A 632 -9.63 -6.98 18.57
C ARG A 632 -9.96 -7.98 19.67
N THR A 633 -8.99 -8.32 20.50
CA THR A 633 -9.15 -9.20 21.67
C THR A 633 -9.09 -8.38 22.97
N GLU A 634 -9.53 -8.97 24.08
CA GLU A 634 -9.07 -8.58 25.42
C GLU A 634 -7.53 -8.65 25.49
N PRO A 635 -6.87 -7.99 26.47
CA PRO A 635 -5.43 -8.13 26.66
C PRO A 635 -5.02 -9.59 26.86
N ILE A 636 -4.12 -10.08 26.01
CA ILE A 636 -3.53 -11.42 26.11
C ILE A 636 -2.00 -11.32 26.16
N THR A 637 -1.35 -12.32 26.75
CA THR A 637 0.12 -12.36 26.89
C THR A 637 0.81 -13.30 25.90
N GLY A 638 0.07 -14.23 25.29
CA GLY A 638 0.58 -15.20 24.32
C GLY A 638 0.21 -14.81 22.88
N PRO A 639 0.80 -15.46 21.87
CA PRO A 639 0.48 -15.20 20.48
C PRO A 639 -0.91 -15.71 20.11
N LEU A 640 -1.49 -15.14 19.06
CA LEU A 640 -2.56 -15.80 18.31
C LEU A 640 -1.95 -16.75 17.29
N LEU A 641 -2.47 -17.98 17.24
CA LEU A 641 -2.08 -18.97 16.26
C LEU A 641 -3.24 -19.18 15.30
N VAL A 642 -3.01 -18.88 14.02
CA VAL A 642 -4.05 -18.87 12.98
C VAL A 642 -3.70 -19.91 11.93
N GLY A 643 -4.64 -20.79 11.61
CA GLY A 643 -4.50 -21.77 10.54
C GLY A 643 -5.83 -22.09 9.88
N PRO A 644 -5.84 -22.76 8.73
CA PRO A 644 -7.07 -23.12 8.05
C PRO A 644 -7.91 -24.08 8.91
N ALA A 645 -9.22 -23.97 8.78
CA ALA A 645 -10.19 -24.83 9.43
C ALA A 645 -11.33 -25.19 8.47
N THR A 646 -12.07 -26.24 8.82
CA THR A 646 -13.28 -26.61 8.08
C THR A 646 -14.50 -25.91 8.68
N GLY A 647 -15.38 -25.42 7.82
CA GLY A 647 -16.70 -24.89 8.17
C GLY A 647 -17.71 -25.19 7.06
N PRO A 648 -18.97 -24.73 7.19
CA PRO A 648 -19.99 -24.89 6.16
C PRO A 648 -19.55 -24.15 4.89
N ALA A 649 -19.88 -24.70 3.72
CA ALA A 649 -19.62 -24.00 2.46
C ALA A 649 -20.41 -22.69 2.43
N PRO A 650 -19.81 -21.57 1.95
CA PRO A 650 -20.55 -20.34 1.71
C PRO A 650 -21.73 -20.60 0.76
N VAL A 651 -22.88 -19.96 1.03
CA VAL A 651 -23.97 -19.89 0.07
C VAL A 651 -23.53 -18.99 -1.08
N GLU A 652 -23.52 -19.54 -2.29
CA GLU A 652 -23.19 -18.81 -3.51
C GLU A 652 -24.47 -18.51 -4.29
N VAL A 653 -24.60 -17.28 -4.77
CA VAL A 653 -25.69 -16.83 -5.64
C VAL A 653 -25.08 -16.10 -6.83
N ASP A 654 -25.24 -16.66 -8.03
CA ASP A 654 -24.66 -16.08 -9.24
C ASP A 654 -25.58 -15.03 -9.85
N ALA A 655 -25.03 -14.18 -10.72
CA ALA A 655 -25.76 -13.14 -11.44
C ALA A 655 -27.10 -13.62 -12.05
N ALA A 656 -27.11 -14.84 -12.61
CA ALA A 656 -28.29 -15.42 -13.27
C ALA A 656 -29.47 -15.67 -12.32
N GLU A 657 -29.18 -16.04 -11.06
CA GLU A 657 -30.15 -16.43 -10.04
C GLU A 657 -30.75 -15.23 -9.30
N VAL A 658 -30.12 -14.05 -9.41
CA VAL A 658 -30.55 -12.83 -8.73
C VAL A 658 -31.88 -12.30 -9.28
N THR A 659 -32.76 -11.86 -8.38
CA THR A 659 -33.98 -11.15 -8.76
C THR A 659 -33.63 -9.72 -9.15
N ARG A 660 -33.89 -9.33 -10.39
CA ARG A 660 -33.55 -8.00 -10.93
C ARG A 660 -34.83 -7.19 -11.16
N SER A 661 -34.77 -5.88 -10.91
CA SER A 661 -35.92 -4.97 -11.07
C SER A 661 -35.50 -3.60 -11.60
N GLY A 662 -36.46 -2.81 -12.08
CA GLY A 662 -36.26 -1.40 -12.44
C GLY A 662 -35.32 -1.12 -13.63
N GLY A 663 -34.95 -2.13 -14.41
CA GLY A 663 -34.03 -2.01 -15.55
C GLY A 663 -32.71 -2.76 -15.38
N SER A 664 -32.42 -3.24 -14.17
CA SER A 664 -31.30 -4.15 -13.89
C SER A 664 -31.46 -5.42 -14.74
N CYS A 665 -30.39 -5.84 -15.42
CA CYS A 665 -30.46 -6.93 -16.37
C CYS A 665 -29.25 -7.87 -16.31
N LEU A 666 -29.44 -9.06 -16.85
CA LEU A 666 -28.38 -10.05 -16.99
C LEU A 666 -27.64 -9.79 -18.30
N VAL A 667 -26.34 -9.59 -18.23
CA VAL A 667 -25.45 -9.32 -19.37
C VAL A 667 -24.49 -10.49 -19.52
N VAL A 668 -24.26 -10.93 -20.76
CA VAL A 668 -23.26 -11.98 -21.05
C VAL A 668 -21.88 -11.38 -20.90
N ASN A 669 -21.02 -12.06 -20.15
CA ASN A 669 -19.60 -11.73 -20.01
C ASN A 669 -18.84 -13.06 -19.90
N ASP A 670 -18.06 -13.41 -20.92
CA ASP A 670 -17.36 -14.71 -20.99
C ASP A 670 -16.24 -14.86 -19.95
N PHE A 671 -15.85 -13.77 -19.27
CA PHE A 671 -14.85 -13.76 -18.21
C PHE A 671 -15.47 -13.88 -16.80
N ALA A 672 -16.77 -13.65 -16.68
CA ALA A 672 -17.49 -13.78 -15.43
C ALA A 672 -17.76 -15.26 -15.08
N ASP A 673 -17.84 -15.56 -13.79
CA ASP A 673 -18.29 -16.84 -13.27
C ASP A 673 -19.66 -17.19 -13.89
N ARG A 674 -19.73 -18.38 -14.50
CA ARG A 674 -20.91 -18.87 -15.26
C ARG A 674 -21.38 -17.92 -16.38
N GLY A 675 -20.50 -17.06 -16.88
CA GLY A 675 -20.64 -16.32 -18.14
C GLY A 675 -21.56 -15.10 -18.09
N HIS A 676 -21.95 -14.61 -16.90
CA HIS A 676 -22.88 -13.49 -16.79
C HIS A 676 -22.58 -12.55 -15.62
N VAL A 677 -22.96 -11.29 -15.81
CA VAL A 677 -22.97 -10.26 -14.78
C VAL A 677 -24.34 -9.59 -14.68
N ILE A 678 -24.62 -8.97 -13.55
CA ILE A 678 -25.74 -8.04 -13.40
C ILE A 678 -25.26 -6.66 -13.82
N GLY A 679 -25.74 -6.21 -14.98
CA GLY A 679 -25.49 -4.87 -15.51
C GLY A 679 -26.68 -3.94 -15.33
N TRP A 680 -26.48 -2.65 -15.66
CA TRP A 680 -27.53 -1.61 -15.63
C TRP A 680 -28.26 -1.47 -14.28
N ASN A 681 -27.58 -1.84 -13.19
CA ASN A 681 -28.10 -1.73 -11.84
C ASN A 681 -27.77 -0.34 -11.23
N GLY A 682 -28.58 0.13 -10.29
CA GLY A 682 -28.53 1.52 -9.80
C GLY A 682 -29.45 2.46 -10.58
N ARG A 683 -29.42 3.76 -10.28
CA ARG A 683 -30.36 4.79 -10.77
C ARG A 683 -31.84 4.40 -10.56
N GLY A 684 -32.14 3.76 -9.44
CA GLY A 684 -33.47 3.23 -9.10
C GLY A 684 -33.73 1.78 -9.55
N ALA A 685 -32.87 1.18 -10.37
CA ALA A 685 -32.86 -0.26 -10.61
C ALA A 685 -32.18 -1.01 -9.44
N THR A 686 -32.63 -2.24 -9.17
CA THR A 686 -32.12 -3.04 -8.05
C THR A 686 -31.90 -4.50 -8.42
N ALA A 687 -31.00 -5.12 -7.66
CA ALA A 687 -30.73 -6.55 -7.65
C ALA A 687 -31.00 -7.07 -6.24
N ALA A 688 -31.66 -8.23 -6.11
CA ALA A 688 -32.04 -8.79 -4.82
C ALA A 688 -31.81 -10.30 -4.79
N ILE A 689 -31.24 -10.78 -3.68
CA ILE A 689 -31.05 -12.20 -3.41
C ILE A 689 -31.89 -12.60 -2.19
N GLU A 690 -32.45 -13.81 -2.25
CA GLU A 690 -33.09 -14.46 -1.12
C GLU A 690 -32.20 -15.60 -0.63
N VAL A 691 -31.91 -15.61 0.67
CA VAL A 691 -30.95 -16.53 1.29
C VAL A 691 -31.53 -17.03 2.60
N ASP A 692 -31.55 -18.35 2.78
CA ASP A 692 -31.81 -18.97 4.08
C ASP A 692 -30.50 -19.01 4.88
N ALA A 693 -30.50 -18.43 6.08
CA ALA A 693 -29.32 -18.33 6.94
C ALA A 693 -29.70 -18.57 8.41
N ALA A 694 -28.69 -18.82 9.26
CA ALA A 694 -28.87 -18.75 10.70
C ALA A 694 -28.92 -17.27 11.15
N GLU A 695 -29.47 -17.00 12.34
CA GLU A 695 -29.39 -15.67 12.93
C GLU A 695 -27.94 -15.29 13.28
N GLY A 696 -27.56 -14.05 12.99
CA GLY A 696 -26.30 -13.46 13.44
C GLY A 696 -25.45 -12.84 12.31
N PRO A 697 -24.19 -12.47 12.61
CA PRO A 697 -23.32 -11.80 11.67
C PRO A 697 -22.77 -12.77 10.61
N HIS A 698 -22.81 -12.32 9.37
CA HIS A 698 -22.35 -13.05 8.19
C HIS A 698 -21.38 -12.18 7.40
N ALA A 699 -20.34 -12.82 6.84
CA ALA A 699 -19.56 -12.23 5.76
C ALA A 699 -20.36 -12.33 4.45
N LEU A 700 -20.59 -11.19 3.83
CA LEU A 700 -21.08 -11.04 2.46
C LEU A 700 -19.91 -10.61 1.57
N LEU A 701 -19.57 -11.45 0.60
CA LEU A 701 -18.53 -11.20 -0.39
C LEU A 701 -19.21 -10.84 -1.71
N ILE A 702 -18.97 -9.62 -2.19
CA ILE A 702 -19.54 -9.10 -3.44
C ILE A 702 -18.46 -9.14 -4.51
N SER A 703 -18.62 -10.01 -5.51
CA SER A 703 -17.73 -10.06 -6.67
C SER A 703 -18.22 -9.07 -7.74
N TYR A 704 -17.35 -8.16 -8.18
CA TYR A 704 -17.75 -7.06 -9.04
C TYR A 704 -16.66 -6.66 -10.04
N ALA A 705 -17.08 -6.03 -11.15
CA ALA A 705 -16.21 -5.36 -12.10
C ALA A 705 -16.59 -3.88 -12.24
N ASN A 706 -15.59 -3.01 -12.39
CA ASN A 706 -15.78 -1.58 -12.63
C ASN A 706 -14.62 -0.98 -13.45
N ASP A 707 -14.91 -0.42 -14.61
CA ASP A 707 -13.91 0.30 -15.43
C ASP A 707 -14.37 1.71 -15.81
N GLU A 708 -15.16 2.35 -14.94
CA GLU A 708 -15.49 3.76 -15.12
C GLU A 708 -14.27 4.64 -14.86
N ARG A 709 -14.02 5.58 -15.78
CA ARG A 709 -12.90 6.53 -15.74
C ARG A 709 -13.36 7.89 -16.24
N THR A 710 -12.70 8.94 -15.78
CA THR A 710 -12.81 10.28 -16.40
C THR A 710 -11.71 10.47 -17.44
N ASP A 711 -11.81 11.53 -18.27
CA ASP A 711 -10.71 11.94 -19.14
C ASP A 711 -9.48 12.22 -18.26
N GLY A 712 -8.50 11.32 -18.30
CA GLY A 712 -7.41 11.30 -17.34
C GLY A 712 -6.24 12.23 -17.66
N HIS A 713 -5.39 12.45 -16.66
CA HIS A 713 -4.06 13.07 -16.81
C HIS A 713 -3.06 12.14 -17.51
N GLU A 714 -1.96 12.68 -18.07
CA GLU A 714 -1.01 11.88 -18.90
C GLU A 714 -0.37 10.70 -18.14
N TYR A 715 -0.25 10.79 -16.81
CA TYR A 715 0.45 9.81 -15.98
C TYR A 715 -0.42 9.14 -14.89
N ASN A 716 -1.53 9.74 -14.45
CA ASN A 716 -2.44 9.11 -13.47
C ASN A 716 -3.60 8.39 -14.16
N VAL A 717 -4.07 7.31 -13.55
CA VAL A 717 -5.29 6.63 -14.00
C VAL A 717 -6.47 7.12 -13.17
N ASP A 718 -7.26 8.01 -13.74
CA ASP A 718 -8.43 8.63 -13.10
C ASP A 718 -9.65 7.69 -13.08
N ILE A 719 -9.54 6.65 -12.25
CA ILE A 719 -10.59 5.66 -11.98
C ILE A 719 -11.70 6.29 -11.14
N VAL A 720 -12.95 6.03 -11.52
CA VAL A 720 -14.13 6.38 -10.73
C VAL A 720 -14.56 5.20 -9.88
N THR A 721 -14.70 5.40 -8.57
CA THR A 721 -15.31 4.42 -7.68
C THR A 721 -16.83 4.52 -7.75
N ARG A 722 -17.48 3.39 -8.05
CA ARG A 722 -18.94 3.28 -7.96
C ARG A 722 -19.36 2.94 -6.53
N ARG A 723 -20.65 3.15 -6.22
CA ARG A 723 -21.23 2.84 -4.92
C ARG A 723 -22.27 1.74 -5.01
N CYS A 724 -22.41 0.97 -3.92
CA CYS A 724 -23.43 -0.05 -3.74
C CYS A 724 -24.07 0.12 -2.35
N ALA A 725 -25.30 0.63 -2.32
CA ALA A 725 -26.14 0.65 -1.14
C ALA A 725 -26.76 -0.74 -0.92
N ILE A 726 -26.67 -1.24 0.31
CA ILE A 726 -27.17 -2.55 0.72
C ILE A 726 -28.32 -2.37 1.69
N THR A 727 -29.40 -3.11 1.48
CA THR A 727 -30.53 -3.20 2.40
C THR A 727 -30.79 -4.65 2.75
N VAL A 728 -30.85 -4.99 4.04
CA VAL A 728 -31.14 -6.34 4.54
C VAL A 728 -32.50 -6.34 5.22
N ASN A 729 -33.43 -7.16 4.73
CA ASN A 729 -34.80 -7.28 5.24
C ASN A 729 -35.51 -5.92 5.37
N GLY A 730 -35.27 -5.02 4.42
CA GLY A 730 -35.84 -3.66 4.38
C GLY A 730 -35.15 -2.65 5.30
N LYS A 731 -34.05 -3.01 5.98
CA LYS A 731 -33.24 -2.10 6.79
C LYS A 731 -31.95 -1.72 6.06
N ASP A 732 -31.57 -0.45 6.15
CA ASP A 732 -30.30 0.04 5.62
C ASP A 732 -29.12 -0.68 6.28
N ALA A 733 -28.21 -1.18 5.46
CA ALA A 733 -27.00 -1.90 5.86
C ALA A 733 -25.73 -1.20 5.35
N GLY A 734 -25.83 0.05 4.87
CA GLY A 734 -24.71 0.89 4.47
C GLY A 734 -24.50 0.98 2.97
N THR A 735 -23.60 1.87 2.57
CA THR A 735 -23.20 2.11 1.17
C THR A 735 -21.70 1.91 0.99
N TYR A 736 -21.34 0.97 0.12
CA TYR A 736 -19.97 0.47 -0.03
C TYR A 736 -19.34 0.89 -1.36
N PRO A 737 -18.05 1.21 -1.39
CA PRO A 737 -17.33 1.52 -2.60
C PRO A 737 -17.03 0.26 -3.42
N MET A 738 -17.00 0.44 -4.73
CA MET A 738 -16.63 -0.55 -5.72
C MET A 738 -15.57 0.11 -6.61
N ARG A 739 -14.32 0.19 -6.10
CA ARG A 739 -13.17 0.80 -6.79
C ARG A 739 -12.95 0.11 -8.13
N GLY A 740 -12.53 0.84 -9.16
CA GLY A 740 -12.31 0.24 -10.48
C GLY A 740 -11.32 -0.93 -10.47
N THR A 741 -11.69 -1.99 -11.18
CA THR A 741 -11.00 -3.28 -11.31
C THR A 741 -10.16 -3.36 -12.58
N TRP A 742 -9.82 -2.20 -13.17
CA TRP A 742 -9.13 -2.01 -14.44
C TRP A 742 -9.93 -2.34 -15.70
N THR A 743 -10.78 -3.35 -15.74
CA THR A 743 -11.62 -3.63 -16.91
C THR A 743 -13.00 -4.14 -16.47
N TRP A 744 -14.00 -4.08 -17.34
CA TRP A 744 -15.30 -4.74 -17.10
C TRP A 744 -15.21 -6.28 -17.13
N ASN A 745 -14.02 -6.85 -17.38
CA ASN A 745 -13.73 -8.27 -17.47
C ASN A 745 -12.82 -8.79 -16.35
N ASP A 746 -12.45 -7.92 -15.41
CA ASP A 746 -11.67 -8.25 -14.22
C ASP A 746 -12.53 -8.08 -12.97
N PHE A 747 -12.56 -9.11 -12.13
CA PHE A 747 -13.45 -9.17 -10.97
C PHE A 747 -12.67 -9.12 -9.66
N TRP A 748 -13.02 -8.16 -8.81
CA TRP A 748 -12.52 -8.07 -7.44
C TRP A 748 -13.63 -8.41 -6.45
N THR A 749 -13.27 -8.71 -5.21
CA THR A 749 -14.23 -9.02 -4.15
C THR A 749 -14.16 -7.97 -3.05
N TYR A 750 -15.28 -7.30 -2.77
CA TYR A 750 -15.42 -6.43 -1.60
C TYR A 750 -16.13 -7.18 -0.47
N PRO A 751 -15.50 -7.34 0.71
CA PRO A 751 -16.13 -7.97 1.86
C PRO A 751 -17.01 -6.98 2.66
N VAL A 752 -18.14 -7.45 3.18
CA VAL A 752 -19.02 -6.68 4.08
C VAL A 752 -19.48 -7.62 5.19
N ILE A 753 -19.62 -7.12 6.41
CA ILE A 753 -20.29 -7.86 7.49
C ILE A 753 -21.73 -7.36 7.60
N ILE A 754 -22.70 -8.28 7.54
CA ILE A 754 -24.13 -8.00 7.66
C ILE A 754 -24.78 -8.90 8.71
N ASP A 755 -25.84 -8.41 9.34
CA ASP A 755 -26.65 -9.22 10.27
C ASP A 755 -27.85 -9.84 9.54
N LEU A 756 -27.99 -11.16 9.66
CA LEU A 756 -29.11 -11.92 9.12
C LEU A 756 -30.00 -12.47 10.24
N LEU A 757 -31.28 -12.67 9.92
CA LEU A 757 -32.25 -13.36 10.78
C LEU A 757 -32.23 -14.86 10.51
N ASP A 758 -32.71 -15.65 11.47
CA ASP A 758 -32.92 -17.09 11.23
C ASP A 758 -33.98 -17.32 10.14
N GLY A 759 -33.68 -18.22 9.20
CA GLY A 759 -34.51 -18.52 8.04
C GLY A 759 -34.26 -17.56 6.87
N ARG A 760 -35.33 -17.20 6.16
CA ARG A 760 -35.24 -16.48 4.88
C ARG A 760 -34.98 -14.99 5.07
N ASN A 761 -33.92 -14.52 4.42
CA ASN A 761 -33.52 -13.12 4.36
C ASN A 761 -33.57 -12.60 2.92
N THR A 762 -33.86 -11.31 2.75
CA THR A 762 -33.74 -10.61 1.47
C THR A 762 -32.65 -9.56 1.57
N ILE A 763 -31.66 -9.62 0.68
CA ILE A 763 -30.59 -8.63 0.56
C ILE A 763 -30.77 -7.91 -0.78
N VAL A 764 -30.84 -6.59 -0.75
CA VAL A 764 -31.03 -5.73 -1.93
C VAL A 764 -29.80 -4.87 -2.16
N PHE A 765 -29.32 -4.85 -3.40
CA PHE A 765 -28.20 -4.06 -3.90
C PHE A 765 -28.71 -2.97 -4.84
N ALA A 766 -28.40 -1.72 -4.52
CA ALA A 766 -28.88 -0.55 -5.26
C ALA A 766 -27.82 0.56 -5.29
N ASN A 767 -28.06 1.58 -6.10
CA ASN A 767 -27.41 2.87 -5.95
C ASN A 767 -28.41 3.95 -6.40
N PRO A 768 -28.95 4.78 -5.48
CA PRO A 768 -29.93 5.81 -5.85
C PRO A 768 -29.30 6.98 -6.60
N GLU A 769 -28.01 7.27 -6.37
CA GLU A 769 -27.31 8.46 -6.87
C GLU A 769 -26.64 8.22 -8.23
N GLY A 770 -26.46 6.95 -8.63
CA GLY A 770 -25.76 6.59 -9.86
C GLY A 770 -25.87 5.11 -10.20
N PRO A 771 -25.11 4.64 -11.20
CA PRO A 771 -25.01 3.21 -11.47
C PRO A 771 -24.21 2.50 -10.37
N THR A 772 -24.47 1.22 -10.15
CA THR A 772 -23.54 0.35 -9.39
C THR A 772 -22.43 -0.15 -10.32
N ALA A 773 -21.42 -0.80 -9.73
CA ALA A 773 -20.56 -1.73 -10.47
C ALA A 773 -21.40 -2.88 -11.09
N GLU A 774 -20.79 -3.65 -11.99
CA GLU A 774 -21.38 -4.89 -12.49
C GLU A 774 -21.09 -6.01 -11.51
N PHE A 775 -22.11 -6.80 -11.13
CA PHE A 775 -21.97 -7.85 -10.13
C PHE A 775 -21.92 -9.24 -10.79
N GLU A 776 -20.88 -10.00 -10.51
CA GLU A 776 -20.71 -11.37 -11.02
C GLU A 776 -21.45 -12.37 -10.13
N ARG A 777 -21.19 -12.33 -8.83
CA ARG A 777 -21.75 -13.28 -7.85
C ARG A 777 -21.64 -12.75 -6.43
N PHE A 778 -22.40 -13.38 -5.53
CA PHE A 778 -22.42 -13.11 -4.11
C PHE A 778 -22.11 -14.39 -3.34
N ARG A 779 -21.25 -14.31 -2.32
CA ARG A 779 -21.02 -15.41 -1.38
C ARG A 779 -21.31 -14.99 0.05
N ILE A 780 -21.99 -15.85 0.80
CA ILE A 780 -22.46 -15.54 2.16
C ILE A 780 -22.04 -16.68 3.09
N ALA A 781 -21.37 -16.34 4.18
CA ALA A 781 -20.96 -17.32 5.19
C ALA A 781 -21.17 -16.74 6.60
N PRO A 782 -21.68 -17.52 7.57
CA PRO A 782 -21.71 -17.06 8.95
C PRO A 782 -20.29 -16.84 9.47
N LEU A 783 -20.08 -15.80 10.29
CA LEU A 783 -18.74 -15.54 10.84
C LEU A 783 -18.27 -16.67 11.75
N ASN A 784 -19.19 -17.29 12.50
CA ASN A 784 -18.96 -18.53 13.23
C ASN A 784 -19.96 -19.61 12.76
N PRO A 785 -19.52 -20.85 12.50
CA PRO A 785 -20.34 -21.90 11.90
C PRO A 785 -21.40 -22.49 12.84
#